data_AF-A0A2V7AHU1-F1
#
_entry.id   AF-A0A2V7AHU1-F1
#
_cell.length_a   1.000
_cell.length_b   1.000
_cell.length_c   1.000
_cell.angle_alpha   90.00
_cell.angle_beta   90.00
_cell.angle_gamma   90.00
#
_symmetry.space_group_name_H-M   'P 1'
#
loop_
_entity.id
_entity.type
_entity.pdbx_description
1 polymer ?
#
loop_
_entity_poly.entity_id
_entity_poly.type
_entity_poly.pdbx_seq_one_letter_code
_entity_poly.pdbx_strand_id
1 'polypeptide(L)'
;MFKHICVPVDNSEYSNRAIDLAVELGRPGGAKLTGVHVYAARLHDYRFKQMEYTLPEEYKDENELERQRKIHDSLIAMGLQLISESYLDVMARKAGAAGLAFESKMIDGKHYKVLIDDCLAADYDLVVMGALGMGAVKDSQLGSVTERFVRRVSRDTLIVRNTDALKDQQGPIVVCLDGSPQSFNGLQLGVGMAKALGRPLQAVAVYDPYLHYAMFNGIVGVLSEKASKIFRFKEQEQLHEEIIDTGLAKIYQSHLEIGRKLAADSGVELAITLLDGKCFEKILTFVRKEHPWLLILGRVGVHSDENEVDLGSNTENLLRLAPCNVLLTGGKFYPPLDVKAEEIISWTEEAEARMERVPLQVKGVARTALLRYAIEQGHTVITNKVIDEAMAIFMPTRLAERMQILAEDVAVAKLRAESQPATAICSICGYTVKGPNPVVTCPVCRAGADKFQVISKETVEAIAAQEGGIEEEESMPGVQVKWSADARDALREVTDAYLRRRAKARIEKYARSRRIPVITCQLALPMIEETVGRDKLGAGWDTLLAKTKFEPAEMPSAPAPAGGGPGFGWTDEATARLNRVPAGFMRDMTREEVERVAGAKGVTTIDLAVCEEGIGHARETMNEVIAGYVSNKKPR
;
A
#
# COMPACT_ATOMS: atom_id res chain seq x y z
N MET A 1 -2.54 1.90 -28.45
CA MET A 1 -2.13 0.64 -29.12
C MET A 1 -0.69 0.78 -29.60
N PHE A 2 0.02 -0.32 -29.82
CA PHE A 2 1.45 -0.32 -30.17
C PHE A 2 1.72 0.37 -31.51
N LYS A 3 2.81 1.14 -31.59
CA LYS A 3 3.26 1.86 -32.79
C LYS A 3 4.50 1.22 -33.41
N HIS A 4 5.37 0.62 -32.61
CA HIS A 4 6.58 -0.07 -33.08
C HIS A 4 6.73 -1.43 -32.41
N ILE A 5 6.60 -2.51 -33.20
CA ILE A 5 6.67 -3.89 -32.72
C ILE A 5 7.95 -4.55 -33.26
N CYS A 6 8.76 -5.12 -32.37
CA CYS A 6 9.94 -5.91 -32.71
C CYS A 6 9.61 -7.41 -32.65
N VAL A 7 10.08 -8.17 -33.64
CA VAL A 7 9.91 -9.63 -33.70
C VAL A 7 11.26 -10.28 -33.96
N PRO A 8 11.89 -10.90 -32.95
CA PRO A 8 13.02 -11.78 -33.15
C PRO A 8 12.58 -13.01 -33.94
N VAL A 9 13.26 -13.31 -35.05
CA VAL A 9 12.91 -14.44 -35.92
C VAL A 9 13.97 -15.51 -35.93
N ASP A 10 13.58 -16.78 -35.94
CA ASP A 10 14.49 -17.93 -36.08
C ASP A 10 13.90 -19.07 -36.94
N ASN A 11 12.75 -18.84 -37.59
CA ASN A 11 12.02 -19.82 -38.40
C ASN A 11 11.52 -21.07 -37.64
N SER A 12 11.58 -21.08 -36.30
CA SER A 12 10.83 -22.06 -35.50
C SER A 12 9.31 -21.84 -35.63
N GLU A 13 8.51 -22.84 -35.31
CA GLU A 13 7.05 -22.72 -35.30
C GLU A 13 6.57 -21.56 -34.40
N TYR A 14 7.19 -21.40 -33.23
CA TYR A 14 6.89 -20.31 -32.29
C TYR A 14 7.26 -18.93 -32.85
N SER A 15 8.42 -18.81 -33.51
CA SER A 15 8.81 -17.58 -34.20
C SER A 15 7.86 -17.25 -35.35
N ASN A 16 7.45 -18.25 -36.13
CA ASN A 16 6.55 -18.03 -37.25
C ASN A 16 5.16 -17.60 -36.78
N ARG A 17 4.69 -18.16 -35.66
CA ARG A 17 3.46 -17.71 -35.01
C ARG A 17 3.61 -16.31 -34.40
N ALA A 18 4.78 -15.98 -33.84
CA ALA A 18 5.08 -14.63 -33.35
C ALA A 18 4.96 -13.56 -34.45
N ILE A 19 5.39 -13.87 -35.67
CA ILE A 19 5.18 -12.99 -36.83
C ILE A 19 3.69 -12.77 -37.07
N ASP A 20 2.88 -13.82 -37.07
CA ASP A 20 1.44 -13.72 -37.32
C ASP A 20 0.74 -12.87 -36.26
N LEU A 21 1.05 -13.09 -34.98
CA LEU A 21 0.50 -12.30 -33.87
C LEU A 21 0.96 -10.84 -33.91
N ALA A 22 2.21 -10.57 -34.28
CA ALA A 22 2.71 -9.20 -34.43
C ALA A 22 1.98 -8.45 -35.55
N VAL A 23 1.68 -9.12 -36.67
CA VAL A 23 0.87 -8.55 -37.75
C VAL A 23 -0.57 -8.31 -37.28
N GLU A 24 -1.19 -9.27 -36.57
CA GLU A 24 -2.54 -9.13 -36.00
C GLU A 24 -2.64 -7.94 -35.04
N LEU A 25 -1.69 -7.81 -34.11
CA LEU A 25 -1.63 -6.71 -33.14
C LEU A 25 -1.24 -5.37 -33.76
N GLY A 26 -0.47 -5.37 -34.85
CA GLY A 26 -0.02 -4.18 -35.54
C GLY A 26 -1.10 -3.53 -36.43
N ARG A 27 -2.04 -4.33 -36.95
CA ARG A 27 -3.11 -3.86 -37.88
C ARG A 27 -3.95 -2.69 -37.36
N PRO A 28 -4.54 -2.75 -36.14
CA PRO A 28 -5.47 -1.70 -35.71
C PRO A 28 -4.78 -0.35 -35.47
N GLY A 29 -3.47 -0.36 -35.18
CA GLY A 29 -2.67 0.84 -34.93
C GLY A 29 -1.79 1.30 -36.11
N GLY A 30 -1.76 0.55 -37.21
CA GLY A 30 -0.82 0.82 -38.31
C GLY A 30 0.65 0.75 -37.87
N ALA A 31 0.99 -0.20 -37.00
CA ALA A 31 2.31 -0.26 -36.37
C ALA A 31 3.44 -0.54 -37.39
N LYS A 32 4.61 0.03 -37.15
CA LYS A 32 5.86 -0.38 -37.80
C LYS A 32 6.32 -1.71 -37.19
N LEU A 33 6.64 -2.67 -38.05
CA LEU A 33 7.20 -3.96 -37.66
C LEU A 33 8.70 -3.99 -37.96
N THR A 34 9.50 -4.41 -36.98
CA THR A 34 10.93 -4.67 -37.18
C THR A 34 11.22 -6.14 -36.95
N GLY A 35 11.65 -6.83 -38.00
CA GLY A 35 12.16 -8.21 -37.90
C GLY A 35 13.63 -8.18 -37.52
N VAL A 36 14.01 -8.93 -36.48
CA VAL A 36 15.41 -9.01 -36.03
C VAL A 36 15.88 -10.47 -36.10
N HIS A 37 16.92 -10.74 -36.88
CA HIS A 37 17.61 -12.03 -36.85
C HIS A 37 19.04 -11.84 -36.35
N VAL A 38 19.41 -12.62 -35.33
CA VAL A 38 20.78 -12.67 -34.84
C VAL A 38 21.39 -13.99 -35.27
N TYR A 39 22.51 -13.94 -35.99
CA TYR A 39 23.27 -15.11 -36.39
C TYR A 39 24.66 -15.07 -35.72
N ALA A 40 25.31 -16.22 -35.59
CA ALA A 40 26.49 -16.39 -34.75
C ALA A 40 27.73 -16.81 -35.56
N ALA A 41 28.07 -16.06 -36.62
CA ALA A 41 29.16 -16.42 -37.53
C ALA A 41 30.50 -16.52 -36.79
N ARG A 42 30.85 -15.51 -35.98
CA ARG A 42 32.11 -15.49 -35.21
C ARG A 42 32.26 -16.64 -34.20
N LEU A 43 31.14 -17.09 -33.61
CA LEU A 43 31.16 -18.20 -32.66
C LEU A 43 31.39 -19.53 -33.38
N HIS A 44 30.86 -19.67 -34.59
CA HIS A 44 31.10 -20.82 -35.45
C HIS A 44 32.58 -20.91 -35.85
N ASP A 45 33.16 -19.80 -36.31
CA ASP A 45 34.57 -19.74 -36.72
C ASP A 45 35.53 -20.09 -35.58
N TYR A 46 35.22 -19.65 -34.36
CA TYR A 46 36.00 -20.01 -33.17
C TYR A 46 36.00 -21.53 -32.91
N ARG A 47 34.84 -22.18 -33.02
CA ARG A 47 34.73 -23.63 -32.84
C ARG A 47 35.38 -24.41 -33.98
N PHE A 48 35.27 -23.93 -35.22
CA PHE A 48 35.97 -24.51 -36.36
C PHE A 48 37.49 -24.55 -36.11
N LYS A 49 38.08 -23.43 -35.67
CA LYS A 49 39.52 -23.35 -35.33
C LYS A 49 39.91 -24.30 -34.21
N GLN A 50 39.04 -24.52 -33.22
CA GLN A 50 39.30 -25.49 -32.15
C GLN A 50 39.27 -26.95 -32.61
N MET A 51 38.59 -27.28 -33.72
CA MET A 51 38.49 -28.64 -34.24
C MET A 51 39.64 -29.00 -35.17
N GLU A 52 40.49 -28.05 -35.56
CA GLU A 52 41.59 -28.26 -36.52
C GLU A 52 42.55 -29.38 -36.09
N TYR A 53 42.78 -29.57 -34.78
CA TYR A 53 43.65 -30.64 -34.29
C TYR A 53 43.06 -32.05 -34.48
N THR A 54 41.74 -32.16 -34.65
CA THR A 54 41.02 -33.44 -34.86
C THR A 54 40.88 -33.82 -36.33
N LEU A 55 41.29 -32.96 -37.26
CA LEU A 55 41.22 -33.24 -38.69
C LEU A 55 42.15 -34.42 -39.06
N PRO A 56 41.86 -35.16 -40.14
CA PRO A 56 42.81 -36.12 -40.70
C PRO A 56 44.14 -35.46 -41.09
N GLU A 57 45.24 -36.21 -41.08
CA GLU A 57 46.60 -35.68 -41.26
C GLU A 57 46.81 -34.95 -42.61
N GLU A 58 46.11 -35.39 -43.66
CA GLU A 58 46.10 -34.75 -44.98
C GLU A 58 45.57 -33.30 -44.97
N TYR A 59 44.82 -32.91 -43.94
CA TYR A 59 44.25 -31.57 -43.77
C TYR A 59 44.94 -30.74 -42.68
N LYS A 60 46.00 -31.26 -42.04
CA LYS A 60 46.78 -30.53 -41.01
C LYS A 60 47.96 -29.75 -41.58
N ASP A 61 48.21 -29.84 -42.89
CA ASP A 61 49.18 -28.99 -43.56
C ASP A 61 48.79 -27.52 -43.41
N GLU A 62 49.75 -26.65 -43.13
CA GLU A 62 49.52 -25.23 -42.85
C GLU A 62 48.80 -24.52 -44.00
N ASN A 63 49.15 -24.84 -45.26
CA ASN A 63 48.51 -24.22 -46.43
C ASN A 63 47.06 -24.69 -46.59
N GLU A 64 46.80 -25.96 -46.30
CA GLU A 64 45.46 -26.53 -46.42
C GLU A 64 44.55 -26.02 -45.28
N LEU A 65 45.07 -25.88 -44.05
CA LEU A 65 44.34 -25.23 -42.95
C LEU A 65 43.98 -23.77 -43.28
N GLU A 66 44.92 -22.99 -43.81
CA GLU A 66 44.62 -21.62 -44.24
C GLU A 66 43.58 -21.56 -45.35
N ARG A 67 43.68 -22.46 -46.33
CA ARG A 67 42.71 -22.58 -47.42
C ARG A 67 41.32 -22.93 -46.88
N GLN A 68 41.23 -23.90 -45.97
CA GLN A 68 39.97 -24.29 -45.34
C GLN A 68 39.36 -23.16 -44.52
N ARG A 69 40.15 -22.44 -43.72
CA ARG A 69 39.66 -21.25 -42.99
C ARG A 69 39.05 -20.22 -43.94
N LYS A 70 39.75 -19.86 -45.02
CA LYS A 70 39.25 -18.88 -46.01
C LYS A 70 37.95 -19.36 -46.67
N ILE A 71 37.90 -20.62 -47.10
CA ILE A 71 36.71 -21.19 -47.74
C ILE A 71 35.55 -21.23 -46.74
N HIS A 72 35.78 -21.77 -45.55
CA HIS A 72 34.78 -21.89 -44.49
C HIS A 72 34.23 -20.53 -44.07
N ASP A 73 35.09 -19.57 -43.74
CA ASP A 73 34.67 -18.22 -43.31
C ASP A 73 33.80 -17.57 -44.38
N SER A 74 34.16 -17.69 -45.67
CA SER A 74 33.37 -17.14 -46.77
C SER A 74 32.04 -17.85 -46.99
N LEU A 75 32.01 -19.18 -46.98
CA LEU A 75 30.80 -19.98 -47.22
C LEU A 75 29.81 -19.87 -46.05
N ILE A 76 30.31 -19.87 -44.81
CA ILE A 76 29.48 -19.77 -43.62
C ILE A 76 28.95 -18.35 -43.46
N ALA A 77 29.77 -17.31 -43.65
CA ALA A 77 29.28 -15.94 -43.56
C ALA A 77 28.19 -15.66 -44.61
N MET A 78 28.45 -16.03 -45.88
CA MET A 78 27.47 -15.88 -46.96
C MET A 78 26.22 -16.74 -46.71
N GLY A 79 26.40 -18.00 -46.32
CA GLY A 79 25.31 -18.93 -46.07
C GLY A 79 24.41 -18.49 -44.92
N LEU A 80 25.00 -18.08 -43.78
CA LEU A 80 24.25 -17.56 -42.65
C LEU A 80 23.52 -16.27 -42.99
N GLN A 81 24.13 -15.36 -43.76
CA GLN A 81 23.45 -14.14 -44.23
C GLN A 81 22.25 -14.46 -45.12
N LEU A 82 22.40 -15.33 -46.12
CA LEU A 82 21.29 -15.73 -47.01
C LEU A 82 20.14 -16.40 -46.25
N ILE A 83 20.45 -17.25 -45.27
CA ILE A 83 19.44 -17.88 -44.39
C ILE A 83 18.74 -16.81 -43.54
N SER A 84 19.50 -15.87 -42.99
CA SER A 84 18.98 -14.76 -42.18
C SER A 84 18.02 -13.88 -42.97
N GLU A 85 18.39 -13.52 -44.20
CA GLU A 85 17.53 -12.76 -45.14
C GLU A 85 16.25 -13.54 -45.44
N SER A 86 16.37 -14.83 -45.72
CA SER A 86 15.22 -15.70 -46.02
C SER A 86 14.20 -15.75 -44.88
N TYR A 87 14.66 -15.76 -43.62
CA TYR A 87 13.77 -15.72 -42.45
C TYR A 87 13.05 -14.37 -42.33
N LEU A 88 13.75 -13.27 -42.59
CA LEU A 88 13.18 -11.93 -42.55
C LEU A 88 12.21 -11.68 -43.71
N ASP A 89 12.44 -12.27 -44.88
CA ASP A 89 11.55 -12.19 -46.05
C ASP A 89 10.18 -12.82 -45.81
N VAL A 90 10.09 -13.85 -44.98
CA VAL A 90 8.79 -14.41 -44.55
C VAL A 90 7.98 -13.33 -43.83
N MET A 91 8.62 -12.61 -42.90
CA MET A 91 7.97 -11.54 -42.16
C MET A 91 7.66 -10.33 -43.05
N ALA A 92 8.59 -9.93 -43.92
CA ALA A 92 8.41 -8.83 -44.88
C ALA A 92 7.17 -9.02 -45.75
N ARG A 93 6.97 -10.24 -46.29
CA ARG A 93 5.80 -10.58 -47.10
C ARG A 93 4.50 -10.49 -46.31
N LYS A 94 4.47 -11.02 -45.07
CA LYS A 94 3.28 -10.95 -44.20
C LYS A 94 2.94 -9.52 -43.79
N ALA A 95 3.94 -8.71 -43.46
CA ALA A 95 3.78 -7.29 -43.14
C ALA A 95 3.26 -6.51 -44.35
N GLY A 96 3.86 -6.72 -45.53
CA GLY A 96 3.43 -6.07 -46.79
C GLY A 96 2.01 -6.45 -47.19
N ALA A 97 1.62 -7.71 -47.06
CA ALA A 97 0.24 -8.16 -47.30
C ALA A 97 -0.79 -7.53 -46.35
N ALA A 98 -0.35 -7.12 -45.15
CA ALA A 98 -1.17 -6.40 -44.17
C ALA A 98 -1.08 -4.86 -44.30
N GLY A 99 -0.29 -4.34 -45.24
CA GLY A 99 -0.08 -2.90 -45.42
C GLY A 99 0.72 -2.22 -44.30
N LEU A 100 1.52 -2.98 -43.54
CA LEU A 100 2.32 -2.45 -42.42
C LEU A 100 3.74 -2.12 -42.86
N ALA A 101 4.30 -1.02 -42.31
CA ALA A 101 5.69 -0.66 -42.55
C ALA A 101 6.62 -1.72 -41.94
N PHE A 102 7.62 -2.16 -42.71
CA PHE A 102 8.55 -3.21 -42.29
C PHE A 102 10.01 -2.76 -42.37
N GLU A 103 10.81 -3.13 -41.37
CA GLU A 103 12.26 -2.97 -41.34
C GLU A 103 12.91 -4.31 -40.95
N SER A 104 13.93 -4.73 -41.71
CA SER A 104 14.73 -5.91 -41.41
C SER A 104 16.05 -5.54 -40.76
N LYS A 105 16.42 -6.20 -39.66
CA LYS A 105 17.72 -6.09 -39.01
C LYS A 105 18.39 -7.46 -38.91
N MET A 106 19.60 -7.55 -39.46
CA MET A 106 20.47 -8.72 -39.31
C MET A 106 21.70 -8.32 -38.51
N ILE A 107 22.00 -9.07 -37.46
CA ILE A 107 23.10 -8.71 -36.54
C ILE A 107 23.94 -9.95 -36.23
N ASP A 108 25.26 -9.84 -36.37
CA ASP A 108 26.18 -10.90 -35.96
C ASP A 108 26.47 -10.84 -34.45
N GLY A 109 26.40 -11.99 -33.78
CA GLY A 109 26.89 -12.16 -32.42
C GLY A 109 26.14 -13.22 -31.62
N LYS A 110 26.22 -13.10 -30.30
CA LYS A 110 25.56 -14.04 -29.38
C LYS A 110 24.08 -13.65 -29.24
N HIS A 111 23.19 -14.47 -29.78
CA HIS A 111 21.72 -14.29 -29.83
C HIS A 111 21.13 -13.41 -28.72
N TYR A 112 21.06 -13.89 -27.47
CA TYR A 112 20.42 -13.15 -26.39
C TYR A 112 21.10 -11.80 -26.09
N LYS A 113 22.43 -11.71 -26.20
CA LYS A 113 23.16 -10.49 -25.83
C LYS A 113 22.83 -9.37 -26.82
N VAL A 114 22.95 -9.68 -28.10
CA VAL A 114 22.67 -8.74 -29.18
C VAL A 114 21.20 -8.32 -29.21
N LEU A 115 20.27 -9.26 -28.99
CA LEU A 115 18.84 -8.93 -28.92
C LEU A 115 18.52 -8.00 -27.75
N ILE A 116 19.13 -8.21 -26.58
CA ILE A 116 18.98 -7.30 -25.43
C ILE A 116 19.55 -5.94 -25.76
N ASP A 117 20.78 -5.87 -26.30
CA ASP A 117 21.44 -4.62 -26.64
C ASP A 117 20.64 -3.82 -27.69
N ASP A 118 20.12 -4.45 -28.74
CA ASP A 118 19.25 -3.79 -29.73
C ASP A 118 17.93 -3.33 -29.11
N CYS A 119 17.29 -4.13 -28.27
CA CYS A 119 16.01 -3.76 -27.65
C CYS A 119 16.14 -2.63 -26.62
N LEU A 120 17.27 -2.55 -25.92
CA LEU A 120 17.55 -1.44 -25.00
C LEU A 120 17.93 -0.15 -25.75
N ALA A 121 18.56 -0.26 -26.92
CA ALA A 121 18.95 0.89 -27.73
C ALA A 121 17.82 1.43 -28.62
N ALA A 122 16.94 0.56 -29.11
CA ALA A 122 15.80 0.92 -29.96
C ALA A 122 14.55 1.26 -29.13
N ASP A 123 13.61 1.99 -29.73
CA ASP A 123 12.37 2.40 -29.08
C ASP A 123 11.17 1.52 -29.49
N TYR A 124 11.26 0.22 -29.18
CA TYR A 124 10.16 -0.71 -29.41
C TYR A 124 9.10 -0.58 -28.30
N ASP A 125 7.83 -0.50 -28.68
CA ASP A 125 6.71 -0.51 -27.73
C ASP A 125 6.40 -1.94 -27.26
N LEU A 126 6.57 -2.92 -28.14
CA LEU A 126 6.27 -4.33 -27.89
C LEU A 126 7.33 -5.21 -28.56
N VAL A 127 7.76 -6.25 -27.85
CA VAL A 127 8.55 -7.34 -28.42
C VAL A 127 7.68 -8.60 -28.46
N VAL A 128 7.53 -9.21 -29.62
CA VAL A 128 6.80 -10.48 -29.77
C VAL A 128 7.81 -11.57 -30.11
N MET A 129 7.98 -12.55 -29.23
CA MET A 129 8.97 -13.61 -29.42
C MET A 129 8.43 -14.99 -29.05
N GLY A 130 8.97 -16.01 -29.70
CA GLY A 130 8.65 -17.40 -29.39
C GLY A 130 9.12 -17.81 -27.99
N ALA A 131 8.34 -18.66 -27.32
CA ALA A 131 8.74 -19.28 -26.06
C ALA A 131 9.92 -20.25 -26.25
N LEU A 132 9.95 -20.94 -27.38
CA LEU A 132 10.98 -21.90 -27.77
C LEU A 132 11.50 -21.54 -29.16
N GLY A 133 12.74 -21.94 -29.46
CA GLY A 133 13.37 -21.77 -30.77
C GLY A 133 13.73 -23.10 -31.42
N MET A 134 14.48 -23.06 -32.51
CA MET A 134 14.85 -24.27 -33.30
C MET A 134 15.56 -25.38 -32.49
N GLY A 135 16.28 -25.03 -31.43
CA GLY A 135 17.03 -25.98 -30.59
C GLY A 135 16.22 -26.64 -29.46
N ALA A 136 14.89 -26.53 -29.48
CA ALA A 136 14.05 -27.08 -28.42
C ALA A 136 14.02 -28.61 -28.45
N VAL A 137 14.09 -29.21 -27.26
CA VAL A 137 13.91 -30.65 -27.03
C VAL A 137 12.61 -30.91 -26.27
N LYS A 138 12.15 -32.17 -26.21
CA LYS A 138 10.84 -32.58 -25.67
C LYS A 138 10.48 -31.96 -24.30
N ASP A 139 11.44 -31.86 -23.38
CA ASP A 139 11.22 -31.35 -22.02
C ASP A 139 11.51 -29.84 -21.86
N SER A 140 11.71 -29.11 -22.98
CA SER A 140 11.97 -27.67 -22.95
C SER A 140 10.70 -26.89 -22.59
N GLN A 141 10.73 -26.16 -21.47
CA GLN A 141 9.61 -25.32 -21.04
C GLN A 141 9.71 -23.87 -21.52
N LEU A 142 10.94 -23.35 -21.66
CA LEU A 142 11.25 -22.00 -22.12
C LEU A 142 12.66 -21.98 -22.74
N GLY A 143 12.84 -21.23 -23.83
CA GLY A 143 14.07 -21.14 -24.57
C GLY A 143 15.12 -20.29 -23.84
N SER A 144 16.39 -20.65 -23.96
CA SER A 144 17.48 -19.96 -23.26
C SER A 144 17.67 -18.50 -23.67
N VAL A 145 17.35 -18.16 -24.92
CA VAL A 145 17.35 -16.78 -25.42
C VAL A 145 16.22 -15.99 -24.79
N THR A 146 14.99 -16.52 -24.87
CA THR A 146 13.79 -15.93 -24.28
C THR A 146 13.94 -15.71 -22.78
N GLU A 147 14.39 -16.71 -22.04
CA GLU A 147 14.61 -16.62 -20.58
C GLU A 147 15.59 -15.51 -20.20
N ARG A 148 16.73 -15.42 -20.90
CA ARG A 148 17.74 -14.39 -20.61
C ARG A 148 17.30 -13.00 -21.02
N PHE A 149 16.51 -12.91 -22.08
CA PHE A 149 15.94 -11.66 -22.60
C PHE A 149 14.91 -11.10 -21.62
N VAL A 150 13.89 -11.88 -21.25
CA VAL A 150 12.83 -11.42 -20.35
C VAL A 150 13.34 -11.09 -18.96
N ARG A 151 14.50 -11.59 -18.51
CA ARG A 151 15.08 -11.17 -17.23
C ARG A 151 15.82 -9.82 -17.26
N ARG A 152 16.11 -9.29 -18.45
CA ARG A 152 16.96 -8.08 -18.61
C ARG A 152 16.30 -6.94 -19.35
N VAL A 153 15.25 -7.23 -20.13
CA VAL A 153 14.54 -6.23 -20.92
C VAL A 153 13.23 -5.88 -20.24
N SER A 154 13.07 -4.60 -19.90
CA SER A 154 11.86 -4.04 -19.28
C SER A 154 10.85 -3.47 -20.30
N ARG A 155 10.92 -3.87 -21.57
CA ARG A 155 9.90 -3.55 -22.58
C ARG A 155 8.74 -4.53 -22.48
N ASP A 156 7.54 -4.10 -22.88
CA ASP A 156 6.40 -5.01 -22.97
C ASP A 156 6.75 -6.15 -23.93
N THR A 157 6.61 -7.40 -23.46
CA THR A 157 7.08 -8.58 -24.18
C THR A 157 6.02 -9.66 -24.22
N LEU A 158 5.52 -9.97 -25.41
CA LEU A 158 4.60 -11.07 -25.68
C LEU A 158 5.39 -12.34 -26.00
N ILE A 159 5.22 -13.35 -25.16
CA ILE A 159 5.80 -14.68 -25.31
C ILE A 159 4.76 -15.61 -25.91
N VAL A 160 5.03 -16.06 -27.12
CA VAL A 160 4.17 -16.96 -27.88
C VAL A 160 4.42 -18.39 -27.44
N ARG A 161 3.42 -19.02 -26.81
CA ARG A 161 3.49 -20.40 -26.29
C ARG A 161 2.57 -21.36 -27.04
N ASN A 162 1.62 -20.86 -27.81
CA ASN A 162 0.76 -21.69 -28.63
C ASN A 162 1.12 -21.51 -30.11
N THR A 163 1.45 -22.60 -30.81
CA THR A 163 1.73 -22.58 -32.26
C THR A 163 0.49 -22.88 -33.10
N ASP A 164 -0.58 -23.37 -32.47
CA ASP A 164 -1.83 -23.73 -33.13
C ASP A 164 -2.76 -22.51 -33.29
N ALA A 165 -2.86 -22.04 -34.53
CA ALA A 165 -3.69 -20.89 -34.90
C ALA A 165 -5.19 -21.10 -34.66
N LEU A 166 -5.69 -22.35 -34.62
CA LEU A 166 -7.11 -22.62 -34.36
C LEU A 166 -7.46 -22.44 -32.89
N LYS A 167 -6.58 -22.90 -31.99
CA LYS A 167 -6.72 -22.68 -30.54
C LYS A 167 -6.63 -21.20 -30.18
N ASP A 168 -5.88 -20.43 -30.96
CA ASP A 168 -5.75 -18.99 -30.77
C ASP A 168 -7.01 -18.19 -31.16
N GLN A 169 -8.00 -18.78 -31.82
CA GLN A 169 -9.25 -18.07 -32.16
C GLN A 169 -10.24 -17.98 -30.99
N GLN A 170 -10.00 -18.70 -29.90
CA GLN A 170 -10.93 -18.83 -28.78
C GLN A 170 -10.27 -18.35 -27.48
N GLY A 171 -11.09 -17.99 -26.50
CA GLY A 171 -10.64 -17.64 -25.15
C GLY A 171 -10.50 -16.14 -24.87
N PRO A 172 -10.71 -15.72 -23.61
CA PRO A 172 -10.60 -14.33 -23.18
C PRO A 172 -9.14 -13.87 -23.08
N ILE A 173 -8.96 -12.55 -22.97
CA ILE A 173 -7.74 -11.95 -22.44
C ILE A 173 -7.88 -11.93 -20.91
N VAL A 174 -6.90 -12.50 -20.20
CA VAL A 174 -6.87 -12.52 -18.74
C VAL A 174 -5.75 -11.63 -18.24
N VAL A 175 -6.04 -10.71 -17.33
CA VAL A 175 -5.07 -9.84 -16.67
C VAL A 175 -4.95 -10.25 -15.19
N CYS A 176 -3.73 -10.45 -14.71
CA CYS A 176 -3.51 -10.67 -13.28
C CYS A 176 -3.32 -9.34 -12.54
N LEU A 177 -4.13 -9.09 -11.52
CA LEU A 177 -4.10 -7.88 -10.70
C LEU A 177 -3.65 -8.20 -9.28
N ASP A 178 -2.62 -7.47 -8.83
CA ASP A 178 -2.05 -7.55 -7.48
C ASP A 178 -1.94 -6.17 -6.80
N GLY A 179 -2.49 -5.12 -7.44
CA GLY A 179 -2.41 -3.73 -6.95
C GLY A 179 -1.13 -2.99 -7.32
N SER A 180 -0.14 -3.67 -7.88
CA SER A 180 1.10 -3.02 -8.34
C SER A 180 0.87 -2.11 -9.56
N PRO A 181 1.70 -1.07 -9.76
CA PRO A 181 1.62 -0.24 -10.96
C PRO A 181 1.83 -1.03 -12.26
N GLN A 182 2.60 -2.13 -12.20
CA GLN A 182 2.82 -3.02 -13.33
C GLN A 182 1.54 -3.78 -13.67
N SER A 183 0.83 -4.36 -12.70
CA SER A 183 -0.41 -5.08 -12.99
C SER A 183 -1.50 -4.17 -13.57
N PHE A 184 -1.61 -2.92 -13.08
CA PHE A 184 -2.51 -1.96 -13.69
C PHE A 184 -2.09 -1.48 -15.09
N ASN A 185 -0.78 -1.44 -15.41
CA ASN A 185 -0.34 -1.22 -16.79
C ASN A 185 -0.77 -2.40 -17.68
N GLY A 186 -0.67 -3.63 -17.16
CA GLY A 186 -1.18 -4.83 -17.80
C GLY A 186 -2.68 -4.74 -18.10
N LEU A 187 -3.47 -4.16 -17.19
CA LEU A 187 -4.89 -3.89 -17.42
C LEU A 187 -5.11 -2.89 -18.56
N GLN A 188 -4.37 -1.78 -18.61
CA GLN A 188 -4.47 -0.80 -19.70
C GLN A 188 -4.18 -1.43 -21.06
N LEU A 189 -3.15 -2.27 -21.13
CA LEU A 189 -2.84 -3.05 -22.33
C LEU A 189 -3.97 -4.02 -22.67
N GLY A 190 -4.50 -4.74 -21.67
CA GLY A 190 -5.62 -5.68 -21.81
C GLY A 190 -6.89 -5.00 -22.35
N VAL A 191 -7.26 -3.85 -21.80
CA VAL A 191 -8.39 -3.02 -22.27
C VAL A 191 -8.16 -2.56 -23.71
N GLY A 192 -6.96 -2.11 -24.04
CA GLY A 192 -6.60 -1.71 -25.41
C GLY A 192 -6.71 -2.87 -26.41
N MET A 193 -6.23 -4.06 -26.04
CA MET A 193 -6.31 -5.26 -26.88
C MET A 193 -7.73 -5.79 -26.99
N ALA A 194 -8.50 -5.80 -25.90
CA ALA A 194 -9.89 -6.24 -25.89
C ALA A 194 -10.74 -5.44 -26.87
N LYS A 195 -10.60 -4.11 -26.89
CA LYS A 195 -11.28 -3.24 -27.87
C LYS A 195 -10.87 -3.51 -29.30
N ALA A 196 -9.56 -3.61 -29.53
CA ALA A 196 -9.01 -3.70 -30.88
C ALA A 196 -9.23 -5.07 -31.53
N LEU A 197 -9.25 -6.14 -30.72
CA LEU A 197 -9.42 -7.52 -31.17
C LEU A 197 -10.85 -8.04 -30.97
N GLY A 198 -11.71 -7.28 -30.29
CA GLY A 198 -13.08 -7.69 -29.98
C GLY A 198 -13.15 -8.90 -29.04
N ARG A 199 -12.20 -9.04 -28.11
CA ARG A 199 -12.10 -10.20 -27.21
C ARG A 199 -12.61 -9.87 -25.81
N PRO A 200 -13.26 -10.82 -25.10
CA PRO A 200 -13.64 -10.64 -23.70
C PRO A 200 -12.42 -10.40 -22.82
N LEU A 201 -12.57 -9.55 -21.80
CA LEU A 201 -11.53 -9.24 -20.83
C LEU A 201 -11.94 -9.72 -19.44
N GLN A 202 -11.02 -10.40 -18.76
CA GLN A 202 -11.19 -10.85 -17.40
C GLN A 202 -9.99 -10.46 -16.54
N ALA A 203 -10.22 -10.07 -15.29
CA ALA A 203 -9.18 -9.82 -14.30
C ALA A 203 -9.22 -10.91 -13.22
N VAL A 204 -8.04 -11.38 -12.82
CA VAL A 204 -7.87 -12.37 -11.77
C VAL A 204 -6.90 -11.85 -10.72
N ALA A 205 -7.29 -11.95 -9.46
CA ALA A 205 -6.45 -11.63 -8.32
C ALA A 205 -6.33 -12.86 -7.43
N VAL A 206 -5.14 -13.11 -6.88
CA VAL A 206 -4.91 -14.22 -5.95
C VAL A 206 -4.21 -13.72 -4.70
N TYR A 207 -4.77 -14.04 -3.54
CA TYR A 207 -4.15 -13.81 -2.25
C TYR A 207 -3.79 -15.16 -1.60
N ASP A 208 -2.67 -15.21 -0.86
CA ASP A 208 -2.16 -16.44 -0.24
C ASP A 208 -2.39 -16.39 1.28
N PRO A 209 -3.52 -16.91 1.79
CA PRO A 209 -3.72 -17.05 3.23
C PRO A 209 -2.83 -18.16 3.80
N TYR A 210 -2.26 -19.06 2.98
CA TYR A 210 -1.64 -20.28 3.50
C TYR A 210 -0.19 -20.15 3.94
N LEU A 211 0.51 -19.11 3.46
CA LEU A 211 1.93 -18.91 3.74
C LEU A 211 2.22 -18.76 5.24
N HIS A 212 1.38 -18.02 5.97
CA HIS A 212 1.61 -17.79 7.38
C HIS A 212 1.37 -19.06 8.21
N TYR A 213 0.34 -19.88 7.90
CA TYR A 213 0.16 -21.18 8.57
C TYR A 213 1.36 -22.10 8.38
N ALA A 214 1.92 -22.15 7.15
CA ALA A 214 3.09 -22.96 6.87
C ALA A 214 4.32 -22.51 7.69
N MET A 215 4.55 -21.19 7.79
CA MET A 215 5.61 -20.67 8.67
C MET A 215 5.36 -20.97 10.15
N PHE A 216 4.14 -20.73 10.65
CA PHE A 216 3.81 -20.96 12.05
C PHE A 216 4.01 -22.42 12.44
N ASN A 217 3.52 -23.35 11.62
CA ASN A 217 3.71 -24.79 11.84
C ASN A 217 5.20 -25.19 11.83
N GLY A 218 6.02 -24.57 10.96
CA GLY A 218 7.47 -24.77 10.96
C GLY A 218 8.16 -24.25 12.22
N ILE A 219 7.73 -23.10 12.74
CA ILE A 219 8.31 -22.45 13.92
C ILE A 219 7.94 -23.20 15.21
N VAL A 220 6.70 -23.69 15.33
CA VAL A 220 6.23 -24.44 16.51
C VAL A 220 7.14 -25.62 16.83
N GLY A 221 7.69 -26.30 15.81
CA GLY A 221 8.61 -27.42 15.99
C GLY A 221 10.02 -27.06 16.48
N VAL A 222 10.41 -25.77 16.45
CA VAL A 222 11.78 -25.30 16.74
C VAL A 222 11.86 -24.45 18.01
N LEU A 223 10.72 -23.95 18.51
CA LEU A 223 10.71 -23.08 19.68
C LEU A 223 10.89 -23.84 21.00
N SER A 224 11.66 -23.22 21.90
CA SER A 224 11.70 -23.64 23.30
C SER A 224 10.35 -23.42 23.99
N GLU A 225 10.05 -24.19 25.04
CA GLU A 225 8.81 -24.04 25.81
C GLU A 225 8.59 -22.60 26.32
N LYS A 226 9.67 -21.91 26.70
CA LYS A 226 9.61 -20.51 27.16
C LYS A 226 9.21 -19.56 26.03
N ALA A 227 9.76 -19.75 24.82
CA ALA A 227 9.42 -18.93 23.66
C ALA A 227 8.00 -19.22 23.14
N SER A 228 7.56 -20.48 23.21
CA SER A 228 6.22 -20.89 22.79
C SER A 228 5.10 -20.25 23.63
N LYS A 229 5.30 -20.15 24.95
CA LYS A 229 4.35 -19.47 25.85
C LYS A 229 4.25 -17.96 25.61
N ILE A 230 5.34 -17.30 25.20
CA ILE A 230 5.35 -15.87 24.88
C ILE A 230 4.62 -15.59 23.57
N PHE A 231 4.73 -16.49 22.60
CA PHE A 231 4.21 -16.28 21.24
C PHE A 231 2.68 -16.40 21.12
N ARG A 232 2.00 -17.00 22.11
CA ARG A 232 0.53 -17.12 22.19
C ARG A 232 -0.13 -17.60 20.88
N PHE A 233 0.29 -18.77 20.38
CA PHE A 233 -0.12 -19.31 19.07
C PHE A 233 -1.63 -19.31 18.80
N LYS A 234 -2.46 -19.73 19.75
CA LYS A 234 -3.92 -19.78 19.55
C LYS A 234 -4.53 -18.41 19.28
N GLU A 235 -4.05 -17.38 19.99
CA GLU A 235 -4.52 -15.99 19.79
C GLU A 235 -4.02 -15.45 18.44
N GLN A 236 -2.80 -15.79 18.03
CA GLN A 236 -2.29 -15.41 16.72
C GLN A 236 -3.02 -16.11 15.58
N GLU A 237 -3.22 -17.43 15.68
CA GLU A 237 -3.92 -18.23 14.66
C GLU A 237 -5.35 -17.70 14.44
N GLN A 238 -6.09 -17.45 15.53
CA GLN A 238 -7.43 -16.87 15.45
C GLN A 238 -7.44 -15.46 14.83
N LEU A 239 -6.47 -14.61 15.18
CA LEU A 239 -6.35 -13.28 14.57
C LEU A 239 -6.05 -13.36 13.05
N HIS A 240 -5.27 -14.35 12.61
CA HIS A 240 -4.97 -14.51 11.19
C HIS A 240 -6.16 -15.05 10.39
N GLU A 241 -6.88 -16.04 10.93
CA GLU A 241 -8.09 -16.59 10.32
C GLU A 241 -9.21 -15.55 10.20
N GLU A 242 -9.52 -14.83 11.29
CA GLU A 242 -10.70 -13.96 11.34
C GLU A 242 -10.44 -12.59 10.68
N ILE A 243 -9.26 -12.00 10.91
CA ILE A 243 -8.98 -10.61 10.54
C ILE A 243 -8.07 -10.51 9.31
N ILE A 244 -6.97 -11.27 9.28
CA ILE A 244 -5.95 -11.11 8.24
C ILE A 244 -6.42 -11.68 6.91
N ASP A 245 -6.96 -12.90 6.89
CA ASP A 245 -7.42 -13.53 5.64
C ASP A 245 -8.59 -12.76 5.02
N THR A 246 -9.55 -12.34 5.85
CA THR A 246 -10.65 -11.46 5.44
C THR A 246 -10.13 -10.10 4.96
N GLY A 247 -9.11 -9.54 5.63
CA GLY A 247 -8.49 -8.27 5.27
C GLY A 247 -7.76 -8.34 3.92
N LEU A 248 -6.96 -9.39 3.69
CA LEU A 248 -6.28 -9.64 2.43
C LEU A 248 -7.27 -9.83 1.28
N ALA A 249 -8.31 -10.62 1.48
CA ALA A 249 -9.37 -10.80 0.49
C ALA A 249 -9.99 -9.46 0.09
N LYS A 250 -10.30 -8.59 1.07
CA LYS A 250 -10.82 -7.23 0.81
C LYS A 250 -9.85 -6.35 0.03
N ILE A 251 -8.55 -6.39 0.35
CA ILE A 251 -7.53 -5.61 -0.37
C ILE A 251 -7.47 -6.03 -1.84
N TYR A 252 -7.34 -7.33 -2.12
CA TYR A 252 -7.27 -7.81 -3.50
C TYR A 252 -8.59 -7.62 -4.25
N GLN A 253 -9.73 -7.75 -3.56
CA GLN A 253 -11.03 -7.39 -4.12
C GLN A 253 -11.06 -5.91 -4.54
N SER A 254 -10.58 -4.99 -3.71
CA SER A 254 -10.53 -3.56 -4.06
C SER A 254 -9.70 -3.30 -5.33
N HIS A 255 -8.61 -4.04 -5.53
CA HIS A 255 -7.78 -3.91 -6.74
C HIS A 255 -8.51 -4.36 -8.00
N LEU A 256 -9.31 -5.43 -7.91
CA LEU A 256 -10.20 -5.87 -8.99
C LEU A 256 -11.28 -4.83 -9.28
N GLU A 257 -11.87 -4.23 -8.25
CA GLU A 257 -12.91 -3.19 -8.40
C GLU A 257 -12.37 -1.92 -9.05
N ILE A 258 -11.18 -1.46 -8.63
CA ILE A 258 -10.45 -0.37 -9.30
C ILE A 258 -10.26 -0.72 -10.78
N GLY A 259 -9.83 -1.95 -11.07
CA GLY A 259 -9.65 -2.42 -12.43
C GLY A 259 -10.96 -2.38 -13.24
N ARG A 260 -12.07 -2.80 -12.64
CA ARG A 260 -13.39 -2.79 -13.25
C ARG A 260 -13.84 -1.37 -13.59
N LYS A 261 -13.67 -0.42 -12.67
CA LYS A 261 -13.96 1.01 -12.92
C LYS A 261 -13.13 1.55 -14.09
N LEU A 262 -11.83 1.31 -14.09
CA LEU A 262 -10.93 1.76 -15.18
C LEU A 262 -11.31 1.19 -16.55
N ALA A 263 -11.73 -0.08 -16.59
CA ALA A 263 -12.21 -0.72 -17.81
C ALA A 263 -13.56 -0.14 -18.26
N ALA A 264 -14.48 0.11 -17.31
CA ALA A 264 -15.78 0.72 -17.57
C ALA A 264 -15.68 2.15 -18.09
N ASP A 265 -14.76 2.98 -17.57
CA ASP A 265 -14.46 4.32 -18.09
C ASP A 265 -13.97 4.27 -19.54
N SER A 266 -13.36 3.15 -19.92
CA SER A 266 -12.97 2.86 -21.28
C SER A 266 -14.09 2.20 -22.10
N GLY A 267 -15.26 1.90 -21.54
CA GLY A 267 -16.35 1.21 -22.24
C GLY A 267 -16.07 -0.27 -22.53
N VAL A 268 -15.25 -0.93 -21.70
CA VAL A 268 -14.99 -2.37 -21.76
C VAL A 268 -15.53 -3.02 -20.49
N GLU A 269 -16.33 -4.07 -20.66
CA GLU A 269 -16.77 -4.89 -19.53
C GLU A 269 -15.62 -5.76 -19.02
N LEU A 270 -15.40 -5.74 -17.71
CA LEU A 270 -14.37 -6.54 -17.04
C LEU A 270 -15.01 -7.53 -16.07
N ALA A 271 -14.98 -8.81 -16.43
CA ALA A 271 -15.24 -9.88 -15.49
C ALA A 271 -14.10 -9.94 -14.46
N ILE A 272 -14.40 -10.10 -13.17
CA ILE A 272 -13.36 -10.21 -12.14
C ILE A 272 -13.48 -11.54 -11.39
N THR A 273 -12.36 -12.07 -10.93
CA THR A 273 -12.32 -13.31 -10.15
C THR A 273 -11.26 -13.21 -9.07
N LEU A 274 -11.67 -13.38 -7.82
CA LEU A 274 -10.78 -13.47 -6.68
C LEU A 274 -10.58 -14.95 -6.32
N LEU A 275 -9.32 -15.36 -6.14
CA LEU A 275 -8.95 -16.71 -5.73
C LEU A 275 -8.10 -16.66 -4.46
N ASP A 276 -8.22 -17.70 -3.63
CA ASP A 276 -7.38 -17.91 -2.47
C ASP A 276 -6.35 -19.03 -2.74
N GLY A 277 -5.15 -18.84 -2.20
CA GLY A 277 -4.08 -19.83 -2.14
C GLY A 277 -2.81 -19.43 -2.88
N LYS A 278 -1.98 -20.42 -3.24
CA LYS A 278 -0.68 -20.11 -3.83
C LYS A 278 -0.82 -19.49 -5.21
N CYS A 279 -0.37 -18.24 -5.35
CA CYS A 279 -0.61 -17.39 -6.51
C CYS A 279 -0.39 -18.08 -7.87
N PHE A 280 0.83 -18.53 -8.17
CA PHE A 280 1.13 -19.15 -9.47
C PHE A 280 0.33 -20.45 -9.72
N GLU A 281 0.06 -21.24 -8.68
CA GLU A 281 -0.66 -22.51 -8.79
C GLU A 281 -2.15 -22.28 -9.11
N LYS A 282 -2.77 -21.33 -8.41
CA LYS A 282 -4.18 -20.97 -8.60
C LYS A 282 -4.40 -20.32 -9.95
N ILE A 283 -3.52 -19.41 -10.37
CA ILE A 283 -3.57 -18.83 -11.72
C ILE A 283 -3.37 -19.93 -12.78
N LEU A 284 -2.43 -20.86 -12.58
CA LEU A 284 -2.20 -21.95 -13.53
C LEU A 284 -3.42 -22.87 -13.64
N THR A 285 -4.08 -23.18 -12.51
CA THR A 285 -5.31 -23.99 -12.48
C THR A 285 -6.45 -23.27 -13.19
N PHE A 286 -6.59 -21.97 -12.93
CA PHE A 286 -7.56 -21.12 -13.59
C PHE A 286 -7.35 -21.07 -15.12
N VAL A 287 -6.12 -20.81 -15.58
CA VAL A 287 -5.76 -20.73 -17.00
C VAL A 287 -5.97 -22.07 -17.72
N ARG A 288 -5.73 -23.20 -17.03
CA ARG A 288 -6.01 -24.54 -17.59
C ARG A 288 -7.49 -24.83 -17.75
N LYS A 289 -8.35 -24.18 -16.97
CA LYS A 289 -9.81 -24.34 -17.01
C LYS A 289 -10.45 -23.39 -18.03
N GLU A 290 -10.09 -22.11 -17.96
CA GLU A 290 -10.71 -21.06 -18.78
C GLU A 290 -10.10 -20.95 -20.19
N HIS A 291 -8.95 -21.58 -20.43
CA HIS A 291 -8.24 -21.58 -21.71
C HIS A 291 -8.13 -20.17 -22.34
N PRO A 292 -7.53 -19.19 -21.62
CA PRO A 292 -7.41 -17.85 -22.15
C PRO A 292 -6.47 -17.82 -23.36
N TRP A 293 -6.76 -16.89 -24.27
CA TRP A 293 -5.90 -16.63 -25.42
C TRP A 293 -4.57 -16.00 -24.99
N LEU A 294 -4.65 -15.10 -24.01
CA LEU A 294 -3.52 -14.35 -23.49
C LEU A 294 -3.65 -14.16 -21.98
N LEU A 295 -2.54 -14.43 -21.28
CA LEU A 295 -2.35 -14.08 -19.88
C LEU A 295 -1.41 -12.88 -19.76
N ILE A 296 -1.88 -11.78 -19.17
CA ILE A 296 -1.12 -10.55 -18.96
C ILE A 296 -0.63 -10.49 -17.52
N LEU A 297 0.69 -10.36 -17.33
CA LEU A 297 1.37 -10.39 -16.04
C LEU A 297 2.33 -9.20 -15.90
N GLY A 298 2.38 -8.63 -14.69
CA GLY A 298 3.51 -7.79 -14.29
C GLY A 298 4.82 -8.57 -14.28
N ARG A 299 5.93 -7.95 -14.68
CA ARG A 299 7.28 -8.54 -14.53
C ARG A 299 7.60 -8.82 -13.06
N VAL A 300 7.18 -7.90 -12.21
CA VAL A 300 7.37 -7.89 -10.76
C VAL A 300 6.04 -7.52 -10.10
N GLY A 301 5.89 -7.84 -8.82
CA GLY A 301 4.65 -7.61 -8.09
C GLY A 301 4.75 -6.50 -7.04
N VAL A 302 3.70 -6.34 -6.25
CA VAL A 302 3.57 -5.27 -5.23
C VAL A 302 4.67 -5.27 -4.16
N HIS A 303 5.28 -6.43 -3.87
CA HIS A 303 6.34 -6.57 -2.85
C HIS A 303 7.76 -6.37 -3.40
N SER A 304 7.90 -6.02 -4.67
CA SER A 304 9.22 -5.84 -5.28
C SER A 304 9.74 -4.42 -5.05
N ASP A 305 11.06 -4.32 -4.89
CA ASP A 305 11.74 -3.04 -4.79
C ASP A 305 11.55 -2.20 -6.06
N GLU A 306 11.61 -0.87 -5.93
CA GLU A 306 11.38 0.05 -7.06
C GLU A 306 12.35 -0.18 -8.24
N ASN A 307 13.56 -0.64 -7.93
CA ASN A 307 14.66 -0.90 -8.86
C ASN A 307 14.87 -2.39 -9.16
N GLU A 308 13.90 -3.26 -8.83
CA GLU A 308 14.00 -4.68 -9.18
C GLU A 308 14.08 -4.85 -10.70
N VAL A 309 15.11 -5.58 -11.14
CA VAL A 309 15.39 -5.79 -12.57
C VAL A 309 15.00 -7.21 -12.97
N ASP A 310 15.07 -8.15 -12.03
CA ASP A 310 14.78 -9.55 -12.31
C ASP A 310 13.27 -9.85 -12.38
N LEU A 311 12.93 -11.07 -12.78
CA LEU A 311 11.56 -11.52 -12.89
C LEU A 311 11.03 -12.03 -11.54
N GLY A 312 9.81 -11.62 -11.18
CA GLY A 312 9.14 -12.14 -9.99
C GLY A 312 8.89 -13.65 -10.09
N SER A 313 8.94 -14.34 -8.94
CA SER A 313 8.82 -15.81 -8.90
C SER A 313 7.48 -16.34 -9.43
N ASN A 314 6.36 -15.64 -9.17
CA ASN A 314 5.06 -16.02 -9.72
C ASN A 314 5.04 -15.88 -11.25
N THR A 315 5.57 -14.77 -11.76
CA THR A 315 5.65 -14.49 -13.19
C THR A 315 6.55 -15.47 -13.91
N GLU A 316 7.69 -15.85 -13.31
CA GLU A 316 8.58 -16.88 -13.87
C GLU A 316 7.88 -18.25 -13.98
N ASN A 317 7.24 -18.71 -12.91
CA ASN A 317 6.55 -20.00 -12.91
C ASN A 317 5.42 -20.02 -13.95
N LEU A 318 4.62 -18.96 -14.01
CA LEU A 318 3.55 -18.83 -15.00
C LEU A 318 4.10 -18.75 -16.42
N LEU A 319 5.19 -18.01 -16.63
CA LEU A 319 5.85 -17.94 -17.92
C LEU A 319 6.32 -19.31 -18.41
N ARG A 320 6.79 -20.19 -17.52
CA ARG A 320 7.26 -21.54 -17.88
C ARG A 320 6.12 -22.55 -18.05
N LEU A 321 5.04 -22.43 -17.27
CA LEU A 321 4.04 -23.49 -17.12
C LEU A 321 2.68 -23.18 -17.78
N ALA A 322 2.38 -21.91 -18.08
CA ALA A 322 1.10 -21.55 -18.67
C ALA A 322 0.92 -22.18 -20.07
N PRO A 323 -0.25 -22.75 -20.38
CA PRO A 323 -0.55 -23.34 -21.68
C PRO A 323 -0.94 -22.31 -22.76
N CYS A 324 -1.04 -21.03 -22.41
CA CYS A 324 -1.43 -19.94 -23.29
C CYS A 324 -0.29 -18.95 -23.53
N ASN A 325 -0.48 -18.01 -24.46
CA ASN A 325 0.45 -16.91 -24.65
C ASN A 325 0.54 -16.04 -23.38
N VAL A 326 1.71 -15.47 -23.11
CA VAL A 326 1.96 -14.67 -21.90
C VAL A 326 2.53 -13.32 -22.30
N LEU A 327 1.89 -12.22 -21.90
CA LEU A 327 2.40 -10.86 -22.04
C LEU A 327 2.97 -10.38 -20.72
N LEU A 328 4.26 -10.03 -20.73
CA LEU A 328 4.93 -9.38 -19.61
C LEU A 328 4.92 -7.88 -19.82
N THR A 329 4.31 -7.14 -18.89
CA THR A 329 4.31 -5.67 -18.93
C THR A 329 5.54 -5.08 -18.25
N GLY A 330 6.22 -4.20 -18.98
CA GLY A 330 7.34 -3.40 -18.53
C GLY A 330 6.98 -1.98 -18.09
N GLY A 331 5.81 -1.50 -18.50
CA GLY A 331 5.27 -0.20 -18.10
C GLY A 331 4.73 -0.17 -16.66
N LYS A 332 4.51 1.05 -16.15
CA LYS A 332 3.85 1.32 -14.87
C LYS A 332 2.67 2.25 -15.12
N PHE A 333 1.51 1.91 -14.56
CA PHE A 333 0.33 2.77 -14.56
C PHE A 333 -0.19 2.92 -13.14
N TYR A 334 -0.46 4.16 -12.74
CA TYR A 334 -0.99 4.47 -11.43
C TYR A 334 -2.44 4.90 -11.62
N PRO A 335 -3.43 4.12 -11.13
CA PRO A 335 -4.82 4.53 -11.15
C PRO A 335 -5.01 5.91 -10.50
N PRO A 336 -5.94 6.75 -10.99
CA PRO A 336 -6.24 8.03 -10.38
C PRO A 336 -6.57 7.90 -8.90
N LEU A 337 -6.13 8.87 -8.09
CA LEU A 337 -6.26 8.83 -6.64
C LEU A 337 -7.70 8.71 -6.18
N ASP A 338 -8.63 9.40 -6.84
CA ASP A 338 -10.06 9.36 -6.49
C ASP A 338 -10.63 7.95 -6.63
N VAL A 339 -10.31 7.24 -7.71
CA VAL A 339 -10.75 5.85 -7.96
C VAL A 339 -10.17 4.90 -6.91
N LYS A 340 -8.89 5.06 -6.56
CA LYS A 340 -8.27 4.26 -5.49
C LYS A 340 -8.91 4.53 -4.14
N ALA A 341 -9.14 5.80 -3.85
CA ALA A 341 -9.63 6.25 -2.57
C ALA A 341 -11.05 5.76 -2.30
N GLU A 342 -11.93 5.78 -3.29
CA GLU A 342 -13.30 5.25 -3.15
C GLU A 342 -13.33 3.76 -2.79
N GLU A 343 -12.38 2.97 -3.29
CA GLU A 343 -12.38 1.51 -3.10
C GLU A 343 -11.56 1.05 -1.89
N ILE A 344 -10.54 1.81 -1.48
CA ILE A 344 -9.60 1.39 -0.43
C ILE A 344 -9.88 2.10 0.90
N ILE A 345 -10.50 3.29 0.88
CA ILE A 345 -10.69 4.10 2.09
C ILE A 345 -12.12 3.97 2.60
N SER A 346 -12.23 3.52 3.85
CA SER A 346 -13.48 3.60 4.62
C SER A 346 -13.47 4.82 5.55
N TRP A 347 -14.67 5.28 5.91
CA TRP A 347 -14.86 6.37 6.87
C TRP A 347 -15.47 5.79 8.13
N THR A 348 -15.08 6.29 9.31
CA THR A 348 -15.87 6.01 10.51
C THR A 348 -17.16 6.81 10.47
N GLU A 349 -18.20 6.33 11.15
CA GLU A 349 -19.49 7.02 11.19
C GLU A 349 -19.36 8.48 11.67
N GLU A 350 -18.48 8.74 12.65
CA GLU A 350 -18.25 10.08 13.17
C GLU A 350 -17.54 10.99 12.17
N ALA A 351 -16.61 10.43 11.38
CA ALA A 351 -15.89 11.15 10.34
C ALA A 351 -16.83 11.48 9.16
N GLU A 352 -17.72 10.55 8.82
CA GLU A 352 -18.71 10.73 7.75
C GLU A 352 -19.79 11.74 8.16
N ALA A 353 -20.28 11.67 9.40
CA ALA A 353 -21.19 12.67 9.95
C ALA A 353 -20.55 14.07 10.00
N ARG A 354 -19.23 14.15 10.25
CA ARG A 354 -18.49 15.41 10.17
C ARG A 354 -18.37 15.91 8.73
N MET A 355 -18.15 15.02 7.77
CA MET A 355 -18.11 15.36 6.35
C MET A 355 -19.47 15.84 5.83
N GLU A 356 -20.57 15.34 6.38
CA GLU A 356 -21.93 15.78 6.01
C GLU A 356 -22.22 17.23 6.41
N ARG A 357 -21.56 17.74 7.46
CA ARG A 357 -21.69 19.14 7.91
C ARG A 357 -20.91 20.12 7.04
N VAL A 358 -20.05 19.63 6.13
CA VAL A 358 -19.27 20.48 5.24
C VAL A 358 -20.16 21.07 4.15
N PRO A 359 -20.10 22.39 3.87
CA PRO A 359 -20.92 23.02 2.85
C PRO A 359 -20.79 22.38 1.46
N LEU A 360 -21.90 22.22 0.74
CA LEU A 360 -21.95 21.52 -0.55
C LEU A 360 -20.98 22.09 -1.60
N GLN A 361 -20.70 23.41 -1.57
CA GLN A 361 -19.76 24.01 -2.53
C GLN A 361 -18.32 23.50 -2.40
N VAL A 362 -17.92 23.03 -1.20
CA VAL A 362 -16.53 22.63 -0.91
C VAL A 362 -16.41 21.18 -0.46
N LYS A 363 -17.53 20.50 -0.19
CA LYS A 363 -17.60 19.11 0.28
C LYS A 363 -16.84 18.15 -0.64
N GLY A 364 -16.97 18.31 -1.96
CA GLY A 364 -16.22 17.51 -2.94
C GLY A 364 -14.71 17.71 -2.81
N VAL A 365 -14.26 18.97 -2.76
CA VAL A 365 -12.83 19.33 -2.63
C VAL A 365 -12.25 18.85 -1.31
N ALA A 366 -12.98 19.02 -0.20
CA ALA A 366 -12.56 18.58 1.13
C ALA A 366 -12.47 17.05 1.22
N ARG A 367 -13.44 16.31 0.66
CA ARG A 367 -13.40 14.84 0.61
C ARG A 367 -12.18 14.37 -0.18
N THR A 368 -11.94 14.91 -1.38
CA THR A 368 -10.75 14.60 -2.18
C THR A 368 -9.45 14.91 -1.44
N ALA A 369 -9.35 16.07 -0.78
CA ALA A 369 -8.15 16.44 -0.01
C ALA A 369 -7.86 15.47 1.15
N LEU A 370 -8.91 15.03 1.85
CA LEU A 370 -8.80 14.06 2.95
C LEU A 370 -8.45 12.66 2.47
N LEU A 371 -9.11 12.19 1.41
CA LEU A 371 -8.79 10.92 0.76
C LEU A 371 -7.33 10.89 0.31
N ARG A 372 -6.86 11.99 -0.28
CA ARG A 372 -5.47 12.14 -0.69
C ARG A 372 -4.50 12.12 0.49
N TYR A 373 -4.78 12.88 1.54
CA TYR A 373 -3.98 12.87 2.77
C TYR A 373 -3.91 11.46 3.37
N ALA A 374 -5.05 10.77 3.44
CA ALA A 374 -5.13 9.41 3.95
C ALA A 374 -4.22 8.46 3.15
N ILE A 375 -4.25 8.50 1.82
CA ILE A 375 -3.35 7.70 0.98
C ILE A 375 -1.87 8.06 1.23
N GLU A 376 -1.52 9.35 1.26
CA GLU A 376 -0.14 9.81 1.45
C GLU A 376 0.45 9.40 2.81
N GLN A 377 -0.37 9.36 3.86
CA GLN A 377 0.03 8.91 5.19
C GLN A 377 -0.19 7.42 5.44
N GLY A 378 -0.72 6.68 4.45
CA GLY A 378 -1.01 5.25 4.58
C GLY A 378 -2.23 4.91 5.46
N HIS A 379 -3.12 5.86 5.70
CA HIS A 379 -4.40 5.61 6.36
C HIS A 379 -5.40 4.96 5.39
N THR A 380 -5.93 3.81 5.78
CA THR A 380 -7.03 3.11 5.08
C THR A 380 -8.40 3.40 5.68
N VAL A 381 -8.44 4.01 6.87
CA VAL A 381 -9.67 4.44 7.55
C VAL A 381 -9.56 5.91 7.91
N ILE A 382 -10.46 6.74 7.39
CA ILE A 382 -10.56 8.15 7.77
C ILE A 382 -11.35 8.25 9.08
N THR A 383 -10.61 8.59 10.13
CA THR A 383 -11.16 8.91 11.45
C THR A 383 -11.17 10.43 11.67
N ASN A 384 -11.87 10.91 12.69
CA ASN A 384 -11.79 12.32 13.08
C ASN A 384 -10.36 12.81 13.33
N LYS A 385 -9.48 11.95 13.84
CA LYS A 385 -8.07 12.26 14.04
C LYS A 385 -7.34 12.51 12.71
N VAL A 386 -7.57 11.65 11.71
CA VAL A 386 -7.00 11.82 10.36
C VAL A 386 -7.51 13.12 9.73
N ILE A 387 -8.79 13.46 9.93
CA ILE A 387 -9.34 14.75 9.49
C ILE A 387 -8.61 15.92 10.15
N ASP A 388 -8.41 15.87 11.46
CA ASP A 388 -7.75 16.95 12.21
C ASP A 388 -6.27 17.11 11.78
N GLU A 389 -5.56 16.00 11.56
CA GLU A 389 -4.18 16.01 11.08
C GLU A 389 -4.07 16.55 9.64
N ALA A 390 -5.00 16.19 8.75
CA ALA A 390 -5.05 16.76 7.41
C ALA A 390 -5.31 18.27 7.47
N MET A 391 -6.30 18.70 8.26
CA MET A 391 -6.62 20.12 8.42
C MET A 391 -5.45 20.91 9.00
N ALA A 392 -4.67 20.32 9.90
CA ALA A 392 -3.47 20.94 10.46
C ALA A 392 -2.42 21.30 9.38
N ILE A 393 -2.32 20.48 8.33
CA ILE A 393 -1.38 20.67 7.23
C ILE A 393 -1.93 21.66 6.20
N PHE A 394 -3.22 21.57 5.87
CA PHE A 394 -3.85 22.47 4.90
C PHE A 394 -4.21 23.86 5.47
N MET A 395 -4.31 24.01 6.80
CA MET A 395 -4.57 25.26 7.50
C MET A 395 -3.56 25.52 8.64
N PRO A 396 -2.26 25.74 8.33
CA PRO A 396 -1.22 25.93 9.35
C PRO A 396 -1.45 27.17 10.23
N THR A 397 -2.14 28.19 9.72
CA THR A 397 -2.45 29.42 10.45
C THR A 397 -3.32 29.18 11.68
N ARG A 398 -4.28 28.25 11.60
CA ARG A 398 -5.12 27.87 12.75
C ARG A 398 -4.35 27.11 13.82
N LEU A 399 -3.28 26.41 13.44
CA LEU A 399 -2.40 25.72 14.38
C LEU A 399 -1.42 26.69 15.03
N ALA A 400 -0.94 27.71 14.31
CA ALA A 400 -0.21 28.84 14.87
C ALA A 400 -1.10 29.72 15.78
N GLU A 401 -2.39 29.85 15.49
CA GLU A 401 -3.37 30.50 16.37
C GLU A 401 -3.73 29.64 17.59
N ARG A 402 -3.78 28.30 17.45
CA ARG A 402 -3.96 27.35 18.57
C ARG A 402 -2.69 27.19 19.42
N MET A 403 -1.51 27.35 18.85
CA MET A 403 -0.21 27.31 19.53
C MET A 403 0.28 28.75 19.71
N GLN A 404 -0.25 29.47 20.70
CA GLN A 404 0.28 30.76 21.12
C GLN A 404 1.77 30.66 21.47
N ILE A 405 2.65 30.92 20.51
CA ILE A 405 4.07 31.18 20.72
C ILE A 405 4.26 32.70 20.72
N LEU A 406 5.13 33.17 21.61
CA LEU A 406 5.35 34.56 22.01
C LEU A 406 5.36 35.59 20.86
N ALA A 407 4.97 36.82 21.22
CA ALA A 407 4.77 38.01 20.38
C ALA A 407 5.91 38.37 19.40
N GLU A 408 7.11 37.79 19.51
CA GLU A 408 8.19 38.00 18.54
C GLU A 408 7.92 37.33 17.18
N ASP A 409 7.08 36.29 17.13
CA ASP A 409 6.74 35.58 15.89
C ASP A 409 5.57 36.19 15.12
N VAL A 410 4.84 37.20 15.63
CA VAL A 410 3.72 37.83 14.88
C VAL A 410 4.23 38.65 13.70
N ALA A 411 5.38 39.31 13.86
CA ALA A 411 6.07 40.01 12.77
C ALA A 411 6.63 39.01 11.75
N VAL A 412 7.17 37.87 12.22
CA VAL A 412 7.68 36.78 11.39
C VAL A 412 6.53 36.04 10.68
N ALA A 413 5.35 35.91 11.30
CA ALA A 413 4.15 35.31 10.74
C ALA A 413 3.52 36.20 9.67
N LYS A 414 3.51 37.53 9.86
CA LYS A 414 3.14 38.48 8.79
C LYS A 414 4.08 38.40 7.59
N LEU A 415 5.40 38.39 7.84
CA LEU A 415 6.43 38.24 6.79
C LEU A 415 6.34 36.87 6.07
N ARG A 416 6.00 35.79 6.79
CA ARG A 416 5.76 34.46 6.22
C ARG A 416 4.42 34.37 5.47
N ALA A 417 3.39 35.06 5.91
CA ALA A 417 2.09 35.12 5.23
C ALA A 417 2.14 35.90 3.90
N GLU A 418 3.00 36.91 3.81
CA GLU A 418 3.27 37.65 2.56
C GLU A 418 4.21 36.88 1.61
N SER A 419 4.92 35.87 2.11
CA SER A 419 5.94 35.12 1.35
C SER A 419 5.61 33.64 1.13
N GLN A 420 4.39 33.18 1.43
CA GLN A 420 4.04 31.77 1.26
C GLN A 420 3.84 31.45 -0.22
N PRO A 421 4.62 30.51 -0.78
CA PRO A 421 4.38 30.09 -2.15
C PRO A 421 3.10 29.27 -2.22
N ALA A 422 2.26 29.56 -3.23
CA ALA A 422 1.10 28.75 -3.54
C ALA A 422 1.55 27.29 -3.70
N THR A 423 0.90 26.38 -2.97
CA THR A 423 1.18 24.94 -3.09
C THR A 423 0.40 24.43 -4.28
N ALA A 424 1.12 24.11 -5.36
CA ALA A 424 0.55 23.50 -6.55
C ALA A 424 0.66 21.98 -6.42
N ILE A 425 -0.42 21.29 -6.73
CA ILE A 425 -0.57 19.87 -6.42
C ILE A 425 -0.94 19.13 -7.70
N CYS A 426 -0.16 18.12 -8.11
CA CYS A 426 -0.48 17.34 -9.30
C CYS A 426 -1.70 16.44 -9.06
N SER A 427 -2.74 16.55 -9.89
CA SER A 427 -4.00 15.81 -9.82
C SER A 427 -3.89 14.33 -10.19
N ILE A 428 -2.75 13.90 -10.77
CA ILE A 428 -2.52 12.50 -11.16
C ILE A 428 -1.69 11.75 -10.11
N CYS A 429 -0.55 12.34 -9.69
CA CYS A 429 0.50 11.59 -8.97
C CYS A 429 0.62 11.85 -7.47
N GLY A 430 -0.03 12.88 -6.90
CA GLY A 430 0.27 13.25 -5.51
C GLY A 430 1.25 14.43 -5.38
N TYR A 431 2.19 14.59 -6.31
CA TYR A 431 3.37 15.46 -6.14
C TYR A 431 3.02 16.93 -5.82
N THR A 432 3.58 17.42 -4.72
CA THR A 432 3.40 18.79 -4.22
C THR A 432 4.61 19.66 -4.54
N VAL A 433 4.33 20.86 -5.04
CA VAL A 433 5.34 21.87 -5.36
C VAL A 433 5.10 23.06 -4.45
N LYS A 434 6.11 23.38 -3.63
CA LYS A 434 6.15 24.60 -2.83
C LYS A 434 7.06 25.59 -3.54
N GLY A 435 6.50 26.59 -4.21
CA GLY A 435 7.31 27.66 -4.80
C GLY A 435 6.62 28.40 -5.95
N PRO A 436 7.09 29.60 -6.31
CA PRO A 436 6.61 30.34 -7.47
C PRO A 436 7.08 29.75 -8.82
N ASN A 437 7.74 28.59 -8.82
CA ASN A 437 8.30 28.01 -10.04
C ASN A 437 7.26 27.08 -10.71
N PRO A 438 6.87 27.36 -11.97
CA PRO A 438 5.97 26.48 -12.71
C PRO A 438 6.69 25.15 -12.96
N VAL A 439 6.20 24.08 -12.34
CA VAL A 439 6.68 22.73 -12.65
C VAL A 439 6.08 22.33 -13.99
N VAL A 440 6.93 22.31 -15.00
CA VAL A 440 6.55 22.01 -16.39
C VAL A 440 5.98 20.58 -16.52
N THR A 441 6.49 19.64 -15.72
CA THR A 441 6.05 18.24 -15.66
C THR A 441 6.19 17.63 -14.26
N CYS A 442 5.21 16.85 -13.77
CA CYS A 442 5.31 16.11 -12.50
C CYS A 442 6.53 15.16 -12.55
N PRO A 443 7.50 15.23 -11.62
CA PRO A 443 8.66 14.33 -11.61
C PRO A 443 8.28 12.86 -11.29
N VAL A 444 7.08 12.64 -10.74
CA VAL A 444 6.58 11.30 -10.38
C VAL A 444 5.83 10.63 -11.55
N CYS A 445 4.90 11.33 -12.21
CA CYS A 445 4.09 10.74 -13.31
C CYS A 445 4.30 11.39 -14.69
N ARG A 446 5.20 12.37 -14.80
CA ARG A 446 5.47 13.14 -16.02
C ARG A 446 4.27 13.90 -16.61
N ALA A 447 3.17 14.03 -15.86
CA ALA A 447 2.01 14.83 -16.27
C ALA A 447 2.37 16.31 -16.47
N GLY A 448 1.77 16.96 -17.46
CA GLY A 448 2.01 18.37 -17.77
C GLY A 448 1.54 19.34 -16.68
N ALA A 449 1.95 20.60 -16.80
CA ALA A 449 1.61 21.68 -15.86
C ALA A 449 0.08 21.89 -15.70
N ASP A 450 -0.73 21.52 -16.70
CA ASP A 450 -2.20 21.60 -16.67
C ASP A 450 -2.83 20.69 -15.60
N LYS A 451 -2.08 19.67 -15.16
CA LYS A 451 -2.51 18.75 -14.10
C LYS A 451 -2.15 19.24 -12.71
N PHE A 452 -1.60 20.45 -12.55
CA PHE A 452 -1.37 21.03 -11.24
C PHE A 452 -2.53 21.95 -10.84
N GLN A 453 -3.19 21.60 -9.72
CA GLN A 453 -4.22 22.44 -9.11
C GLN A 453 -3.60 23.33 -8.04
N VAL A 454 -3.91 24.63 -8.11
CA VAL A 454 -3.46 25.63 -7.15
C VAL A 454 -4.57 25.85 -6.13
N ILE A 455 -4.27 25.63 -4.85
CA ILE A 455 -5.20 25.91 -3.76
C ILE A 455 -5.02 27.39 -3.37
N SER A 456 -6.01 28.24 -3.66
CA SER A 456 -5.97 29.67 -3.31
C SER A 456 -6.50 29.94 -1.90
N LYS A 457 -5.97 31.00 -1.28
CA LYS A 457 -6.33 31.47 0.06
C LYS A 457 -7.81 31.88 0.17
N GLU A 458 -8.39 32.49 -0.87
CA GLU A 458 -9.80 32.94 -0.81
C GLU A 458 -10.80 31.77 -0.74
N THR A 459 -10.47 30.64 -1.37
CA THR A 459 -11.33 29.44 -1.37
C THR A 459 -11.34 28.76 0.00
N VAL A 460 -10.27 28.92 0.78
CA VAL A 460 -10.11 28.37 2.14
C VAL A 460 -10.67 29.32 3.21
N GLU A 461 -10.56 30.63 3.02
CA GLU A 461 -11.11 31.65 3.93
C GLU A 461 -12.65 31.66 3.95
N ALA A 462 -13.30 31.39 2.82
CA ALA A 462 -14.76 31.26 2.75
C ALA A 462 -15.31 30.08 3.58
N ILE A 463 -14.50 29.04 3.79
CA ILE A 463 -14.83 27.85 4.61
C ILE A 463 -14.67 28.16 6.10
N ALA A 464 -13.81 29.14 6.44
CA ALA A 464 -13.44 29.45 7.82
C ALA A 464 -14.36 30.47 8.51
N ALA A 465 -15.09 31.31 7.76
CA ALA A 465 -15.84 32.46 8.28
C ALA A 465 -17.19 32.11 8.97
N GLN A 466 -17.54 30.83 9.11
CA GLN A 466 -18.86 30.41 9.64
C GLN A 466 -18.82 29.61 10.95
N GLU A 467 -17.71 29.65 11.69
CA GLU A 467 -17.64 29.11 13.06
C GLU A 467 -17.39 30.24 14.07
N GLY A 468 -18.30 30.36 15.03
CA GLY A 468 -18.46 31.50 15.94
C GLY A 468 -17.25 31.85 16.81
N GLY A 469 -17.08 33.16 17.04
CA GLY A 469 -15.91 33.78 17.63
C GLY A 469 -15.70 33.58 19.14
N ILE A 470 -14.46 33.81 19.56
CA ILE A 470 -13.98 33.81 20.96
C ILE A 470 -13.77 35.27 21.38
N GLU A 471 -14.33 35.68 22.52
CA GLU A 471 -14.05 36.98 23.15
C GLU A 471 -13.12 36.87 24.37
N GLU A 472 -12.20 37.82 24.50
CA GLU A 472 -11.18 37.92 25.55
C GLU A 472 -11.59 38.92 26.65
N GLU A 473 -11.32 38.59 27.92
CA GLU A 473 -11.52 39.52 29.06
C GLU A 473 -10.39 39.32 30.09
N GLU A 474 -9.72 40.41 30.50
CA GLU A 474 -8.55 40.39 31.40
C GLU A 474 -8.93 40.31 32.89
N SER A 475 -8.44 39.30 33.61
CA SER A 475 -8.74 39.12 35.04
C SER A 475 -7.63 39.48 36.03
N MET A 476 -6.33 39.51 35.64
CA MET A 476 -5.20 40.10 36.40
C MET A 476 -3.84 39.90 35.68
N PRO A 477 -2.78 40.69 36.00
CA PRO A 477 -1.56 40.74 35.20
C PRO A 477 -0.67 39.50 35.38
N GLY A 478 -0.27 38.89 34.26
CA GLY A 478 0.91 38.03 34.17
C GLY A 478 0.74 36.64 33.55
N VAL A 479 -0.48 36.06 33.53
CA VAL A 479 -0.78 34.81 32.81
C VAL A 479 -2.28 34.78 32.47
N GLN A 480 -2.64 34.91 31.19
CA GLN A 480 -4.04 34.86 30.74
C GLN A 480 -4.46 33.42 30.44
N VAL A 481 -5.62 33.01 30.95
CA VAL A 481 -6.28 31.73 30.64
C VAL A 481 -7.58 32.05 29.91
N LYS A 482 -7.76 31.54 28.69
CA LYS A 482 -8.94 31.86 27.88
C LYS A 482 -10.10 30.94 28.22
N TRP A 483 -11.32 31.46 28.24
CA TRP A 483 -12.54 30.68 28.44
C TRP A 483 -13.27 30.51 27.11
N SER A 484 -13.79 29.32 26.82
CA SER A 484 -14.78 29.18 25.75
C SER A 484 -16.09 29.89 26.15
N ALA A 485 -16.86 30.37 25.17
CA ALA A 485 -18.12 31.08 25.42
C ALA A 485 -19.06 30.22 26.29
N ASP A 486 -19.25 28.97 25.90
CA ASP A 486 -20.09 28.01 26.63
C ASP A 486 -19.60 27.75 28.07
N ALA A 487 -18.27 27.70 28.30
CA ALA A 487 -17.72 27.44 29.63
C ALA A 487 -17.89 28.65 30.56
N ARG A 488 -17.87 29.85 29.98
CA ARG A 488 -18.14 31.10 30.69
C ARG A 488 -19.62 31.21 31.06
N ASP A 489 -20.50 30.86 30.14
CA ASP A 489 -21.95 30.89 30.38
C ASP A 489 -22.35 29.85 31.42
N ALA A 490 -21.78 28.64 31.38
CA ALA A 490 -21.94 27.66 32.46
C ALA A 490 -21.50 28.20 33.82
N LEU A 491 -20.46 29.04 33.88
CA LEU A 491 -20.02 29.66 35.12
C LEU A 491 -20.99 30.75 35.62
N ARG A 492 -21.76 31.39 34.72
CA ARG A 492 -22.80 32.38 35.05
C ARG A 492 -24.05 31.74 35.65
N GLU A 493 -24.33 30.48 35.33
CA GLU A 493 -25.43 29.68 35.93
C GLU A 493 -25.24 29.42 37.44
N VAL A 494 -24.03 29.64 37.95
CA VAL A 494 -23.77 29.67 39.40
C VAL A 494 -24.30 30.98 39.96
N THR A 495 -25.47 30.90 40.61
CA THR A 495 -26.20 32.07 41.15
C THR A 495 -25.47 32.72 42.33
N ASP A 496 -24.75 31.91 43.14
CA ASP A 496 -23.95 32.39 44.27
C ASP A 496 -22.62 33.01 43.80
N ALA A 497 -22.47 34.32 44.02
CA ALA A 497 -21.32 35.10 43.57
C ALA A 497 -19.98 34.74 44.26
N TYR A 498 -20.03 34.13 45.46
CA TYR A 498 -18.83 33.65 46.16
C TYR A 498 -18.39 32.29 45.59
N LEU A 499 -19.33 31.35 45.44
CA LEU A 499 -19.07 30.03 44.87
C LEU A 499 -18.63 30.13 43.40
N ARG A 500 -19.22 31.03 42.63
CA ARG A 500 -18.82 31.33 41.26
C ARG A 500 -17.36 31.80 41.16
N ARG A 501 -16.95 32.73 42.03
CA ARG A 501 -15.54 33.19 42.10
C ARG A 501 -14.59 32.09 42.53
N ARG A 502 -15.00 31.24 43.47
CA ARG A 502 -14.21 30.09 43.95
C ARG A 502 -14.02 29.04 42.85
N ALA A 503 -15.08 28.69 42.12
CA ALA A 503 -15.02 27.77 40.99
C ALA A 503 -14.11 28.31 39.88
N LYS A 504 -14.30 29.59 39.48
CA LYS A 504 -13.43 30.26 38.50
C LYS A 504 -11.95 30.19 38.88
N ALA A 505 -11.61 30.56 40.12
CA ALA A 505 -10.22 30.55 40.59
C ALA A 505 -9.62 29.13 40.64
N ARG A 506 -10.41 28.12 41.02
CA ARG A 506 -9.99 26.71 41.05
C ARG A 506 -9.68 26.20 39.64
N ILE A 507 -10.54 26.53 38.67
CA ILE A 507 -10.40 26.12 37.27
C ILE A 507 -9.22 26.82 36.61
N GLU A 508 -9.08 28.13 36.81
CA GLU A 508 -7.92 28.89 36.30
C GLU A 508 -6.60 28.44 36.94
N LYS A 509 -6.60 28.05 38.22
CA LYS A 509 -5.40 27.47 38.88
C LYS A 509 -5.05 26.10 38.29
N TYR A 510 -6.04 25.25 38.03
CA TYR A 510 -5.84 23.93 37.42
C TYR A 510 -5.35 24.03 35.98
N ALA A 511 -5.94 24.94 35.20
CA ALA A 511 -5.51 25.21 33.84
C ALA A 511 -4.08 25.75 33.80
N ARG A 512 -3.71 26.67 34.73
CA ARG A 512 -2.33 27.16 34.85
C ARG A 512 -1.32 26.07 35.25
N SER A 513 -1.64 25.23 36.24
CA SER A 513 -0.70 24.19 36.70
C SER A 513 -0.42 23.11 35.64
N ARG A 514 -1.36 22.92 34.70
CA ARG A 514 -1.24 21.94 33.60
C ARG A 514 -0.97 22.57 32.23
N ARG A 515 -0.70 23.89 32.17
CA ARG A 515 -0.46 24.65 30.92
C ARG A 515 -1.58 24.47 29.88
N ILE A 516 -2.84 24.43 30.33
CA ILE A 516 -4.01 24.34 29.47
C ILE A 516 -4.35 25.76 28.97
N PRO A 517 -4.32 26.03 27.65
CA PRO A 517 -4.46 27.38 27.12
C PRO A 517 -5.92 27.89 27.08
N VAL A 518 -6.90 26.98 26.97
CA VAL A 518 -8.34 27.32 26.91
C VAL A 518 -9.14 26.41 27.85
N ILE A 519 -9.97 27.01 28.70
CA ILE A 519 -10.91 26.35 29.59
C ILE A 519 -12.22 26.09 28.82
N THR A 520 -12.51 24.82 28.55
CA THR A 520 -13.72 24.35 27.83
C THR A 520 -14.79 23.85 28.81
N CYS A 521 -16.03 23.64 28.34
CA CYS A 521 -17.11 23.07 29.17
C CYS A 521 -16.74 21.71 29.78
N GLN A 522 -16.07 20.84 29.02
CA GLN A 522 -15.64 19.53 29.50
C GLN A 522 -14.71 19.64 30.72
N LEU A 523 -13.87 20.68 30.77
CA LEU A 523 -13.01 20.93 31.92
C LEU A 523 -13.74 21.68 33.04
N ALA A 524 -14.52 22.69 32.69
CA ALA A 524 -15.15 23.60 33.65
C ALA A 524 -16.33 22.95 34.39
N LEU A 525 -17.24 22.26 33.68
CA LEU A 525 -18.47 21.69 34.26
C LEU A 525 -18.22 20.77 35.46
N PRO A 526 -17.34 19.73 35.37
CA PRO A 526 -17.10 18.86 36.52
C PRO A 526 -16.47 19.60 37.70
N MET A 527 -15.60 20.59 37.43
CA MET A 527 -14.96 21.38 38.49
C MET A 527 -15.91 22.40 39.12
N ILE A 528 -16.86 22.95 38.36
CA ILE A 528 -17.94 23.81 38.88
C ILE A 528 -18.84 22.97 39.78
N GLU A 529 -19.32 21.83 39.29
CA GLU A 529 -20.21 20.94 40.06
C GLU A 529 -19.57 20.48 41.37
N GLU A 530 -18.30 20.07 41.34
CA GLU A 530 -17.53 19.67 42.53
C GLU A 530 -17.31 20.84 43.52
N THR A 531 -17.26 22.09 43.03
CA THR A 531 -16.97 23.26 43.88
C THR A 531 -18.22 23.94 44.43
N VAL A 532 -19.33 23.86 43.68
CA VAL A 532 -20.60 24.55 43.98
C VAL A 532 -21.60 23.61 44.65
N GLY A 533 -21.58 22.32 44.31
CA GLY A 533 -22.60 21.33 44.70
C GLY A 533 -23.82 21.39 43.76
N ARG A 534 -24.39 20.22 43.43
CA ARG A 534 -25.53 20.07 42.50
C ARG A 534 -26.77 20.85 42.96
N ASP A 535 -26.96 20.95 44.27
CA ASP A 535 -28.08 21.59 44.96
C ASP A 535 -28.15 23.12 44.75
N LYS A 536 -27.06 23.74 44.28
CA LYS A 536 -26.95 25.20 44.12
C LYS A 536 -26.78 25.66 42.66
N LEU A 537 -26.97 24.74 41.72
CA LEU A 537 -26.89 25.01 40.28
C LEU A 537 -28.32 25.23 39.74
N GLY A 538 -28.49 26.22 38.86
CA GLY A 538 -29.82 26.58 38.32
C GLY A 538 -30.43 25.50 37.43
N ALA A 539 -31.72 25.62 37.13
CA ALA A 539 -32.47 24.64 36.33
C ALA A 539 -31.90 24.40 34.90
N GLY A 540 -31.10 25.32 34.36
CA GLY A 540 -30.40 25.17 33.08
C GLY A 540 -29.15 24.27 33.13
N TRP A 541 -28.70 23.88 34.33
CA TRP A 541 -27.48 23.07 34.51
C TRP A 541 -27.60 21.67 33.89
N ASP A 542 -28.76 21.04 34.05
CA ASP A 542 -29.03 19.71 33.48
C ASP A 542 -29.05 19.74 31.94
N THR A 543 -29.52 20.85 31.36
CA THR A 543 -29.53 21.05 29.90
C THR A 543 -28.12 21.25 29.34
N LEU A 544 -27.24 21.93 30.08
CA LEU A 544 -25.83 22.09 29.72
C LEU A 544 -25.07 20.77 29.82
N LEU A 545 -25.29 19.99 30.88
CA LEU A 545 -24.66 18.69 31.08
C LEU A 545 -25.08 17.67 30.02
N ALA A 546 -26.37 17.66 29.65
CA ALA A 546 -26.93 16.80 28.62
C ALA A 546 -26.37 17.09 27.22
N LYS A 547 -26.07 18.36 26.90
CA LYS A 547 -25.39 18.73 25.63
C LYS A 547 -23.92 18.27 25.56
N THR A 548 -23.31 17.91 26.70
CA THR A 548 -21.90 17.52 26.79
C THR A 548 -21.64 16.04 27.06
N LYS A 549 -22.67 15.23 27.39
CA LYS A 549 -22.54 13.78 27.59
C LYS A 549 -22.99 13.04 26.32
N PHE A 550 -22.08 12.27 25.72
CA PHE A 550 -22.46 11.19 24.80
C PHE A 550 -22.83 9.96 25.64
N GLU A 551 -23.98 9.35 25.35
CA GLU A 551 -24.44 8.12 26.02
C GLU A 551 -23.68 6.88 25.51
N PRO A 552 -23.18 6.00 26.40
CA PRO A 552 -22.84 4.63 26.05
C PRO A 552 -24.10 3.76 25.98
N ALA A 553 -24.18 2.84 25.01
CA ALA A 553 -25.31 1.93 24.82
C ALA A 553 -25.48 0.91 25.97
N GLU A 554 -26.71 0.72 26.45
CA GLU A 554 -27.10 -0.27 27.45
C GLU A 554 -27.64 -1.59 26.84
N MET A 555 -27.45 -2.70 27.55
CA MET A 555 -28.11 -3.99 27.33
C MET A 555 -28.75 -4.52 28.63
N PRO A 556 -29.79 -5.38 28.56
CA PRO A 556 -30.87 -5.44 29.56
C PRO A 556 -30.63 -6.35 30.78
N SER A 557 -31.27 -5.99 31.89
CA SER A 557 -31.18 -6.60 33.23
C SER A 557 -32.26 -7.67 33.55
N ALA A 558 -31.95 -8.61 34.45
CA ALA A 558 -32.88 -9.14 35.48
C ALA A 558 -32.08 -9.96 36.56
N PRO A 559 -32.62 -10.22 37.77
CA PRO A 559 -32.94 -9.28 38.87
C PRO A 559 -32.30 -9.68 40.24
N ALA A 560 -32.16 -8.72 41.16
CA ALA A 560 -31.56 -8.83 42.50
C ALA A 560 -32.49 -9.42 43.58
N PRO A 561 -31.96 -9.92 44.72
CA PRO A 561 -31.82 -9.09 45.95
C PRO A 561 -30.58 -9.48 46.82
N ALA A 562 -30.09 -8.80 47.86
CA ALA A 562 -30.35 -7.55 48.57
C ALA A 562 -29.16 -7.30 49.54
N GLY A 563 -28.93 -6.04 49.93
CA GLY A 563 -28.19 -5.67 51.14
C GLY A 563 -26.84 -5.00 50.91
N GLY A 564 -26.67 -3.83 51.55
CA GLY A 564 -25.44 -3.07 51.87
C GLY A 564 -24.15 -3.44 51.16
N GLY A 565 -23.53 -2.48 50.45
CA GLY A 565 -22.25 -2.70 49.77
C GLY A 565 -21.20 -3.35 50.69
N PRO A 566 -20.38 -4.31 50.22
CA PRO A 566 -19.29 -4.83 51.05
C PRO A 566 -17.97 -4.88 50.25
N GLY A 567 -16.86 -4.25 50.65
CA GLY A 567 -16.21 -4.49 51.94
C GLY A 567 -15.86 -5.98 52.02
N PHE A 568 -14.70 -6.40 51.50
CA PHE A 568 -14.26 -7.79 51.60
C PHE A 568 -14.43 -8.28 53.05
N GLY A 569 -15.03 -9.45 53.24
CA GLY A 569 -15.21 -10.01 54.58
C GLY A 569 -13.88 -10.55 55.09
N TRP A 570 -13.23 -9.88 56.03
CA TRP A 570 -11.96 -10.37 56.58
C TRP A 570 -12.22 -11.39 57.68
N THR A 571 -11.50 -12.52 57.65
CA THR A 571 -11.45 -13.41 58.82
C THR A 571 -10.62 -12.78 59.93
N ASP A 572 -10.89 -13.15 61.18
CA ASP A 572 -10.17 -12.60 62.35
C ASP A 572 -8.66 -12.90 62.26
N GLU A 573 -8.29 -14.05 61.71
CA GLU A 573 -6.91 -14.48 61.50
C GLU A 573 -6.19 -13.66 60.42
N ALA A 574 -6.87 -13.35 59.30
CA ALA A 574 -6.33 -12.51 58.24
C ALA A 574 -6.13 -11.05 58.71
N THR A 575 -7.06 -10.55 59.52
CA THR A 575 -6.99 -9.21 60.13
C THR A 575 -5.83 -9.11 61.12
N ALA A 576 -5.60 -10.15 61.94
CA ALA A 576 -4.46 -10.22 62.85
C ALA A 576 -3.12 -10.25 62.11
N ARG A 577 -3.05 -10.90 60.93
CA ARG A 577 -1.83 -10.98 60.12
C ARG A 577 -1.46 -9.66 59.46
N LEU A 578 -2.43 -8.90 58.96
CA LEU A 578 -2.23 -7.57 58.38
C LEU A 578 -1.74 -6.56 59.43
N ASN A 579 -2.21 -6.67 60.68
CA ASN A 579 -1.83 -5.79 61.78
C ASN A 579 -0.37 -5.97 62.28
N ARG A 580 0.36 -7.00 61.80
CA ARG A 580 1.80 -7.17 62.07
C ARG A 580 2.70 -6.27 61.20
N VAL A 581 2.20 -5.76 60.07
CA VAL A 581 2.88 -4.72 59.26
C VAL A 581 2.80 -3.39 60.02
N PRO A 582 3.84 -2.55 60.17
CA PRO A 582 3.77 -1.30 60.94
C PRO A 582 2.64 -0.36 60.49
N ALA A 583 2.00 0.34 61.43
CA ALA A 583 0.85 1.20 61.14
C ALA A 583 1.27 2.45 60.31
N GLY A 584 0.38 2.90 59.43
CA GLY A 584 0.59 4.03 58.52
C GLY A 584 0.60 3.59 57.04
N PHE A 585 1.17 4.42 56.17
CA PHE A 585 1.13 4.28 54.70
C PHE A 585 1.48 2.87 54.17
N MET A 586 2.45 2.20 54.80
CA MET A 586 2.86 0.83 54.43
C MET A 586 1.74 -0.20 54.64
N ARG A 587 0.91 -0.06 55.68
CA ARG A 587 -0.19 -0.99 55.98
C ARG A 587 -1.41 -0.74 55.09
N ASP A 588 -1.65 0.51 54.71
CA ASP A 588 -2.79 0.89 53.85
C ASP A 588 -2.56 0.44 52.40
N MET A 589 -1.37 0.68 51.84
CA MET A 589 -0.97 0.15 50.53
C MET A 589 -0.99 -1.39 50.48
N THR A 590 -0.54 -2.03 51.56
CA THR A 590 -0.57 -3.49 51.66
C THR A 590 -2.00 -4.03 51.76
N ARG A 591 -2.91 -3.30 52.41
CA ARG A 591 -4.33 -3.64 52.47
C ARG A 591 -4.99 -3.54 51.09
N GLU A 592 -4.76 -2.45 50.36
CA GLU A 592 -5.28 -2.28 48.99
C GLU A 592 -4.75 -3.37 48.05
N GLU A 593 -3.49 -3.77 48.17
CA GLU A 593 -2.91 -4.84 47.35
C GLU A 593 -3.47 -6.23 47.72
N VAL A 594 -3.74 -6.50 49.01
CA VAL A 594 -4.44 -7.73 49.44
C VAL A 594 -5.88 -7.74 48.94
N GLU A 595 -6.57 -6.60 48.98
CA GLU A 595 -7.93 -6.46 48.45
C GLU A 595 -7.94 -6.56 46.91
N ARG A 596 -6.88 -6.11 46.23
CA ARG A 596 -6.67 -6.30 44.79
C ARG A 596 -6.42 -7.78 44.46
N VAL A 597 -5.64 -8.50 45.26
CA VAL A 597 -5.41 -9.94 45.10
C VAL A 597 -6.67 -10.74 45.41
N ALA A 598 -7.44 -10.35 46.42
CA ALA A 598 -8.73 -10.95 46.73
C ALA A 598 -9.75 -10.70 45.59
N GLY A 599 -9.77 -9.48 45.05
CA GLY A 599 -10.53 -9.13 43.86
C GLY A 599 -10.11 -9.92 42.62
N ALA A 600 -8.80 -10.08 42.40
CA ALA A 600 -8.24 -10.82 41.27
C ALA A 600 -8.51 -12.33 41.36
N LYS A 601 -8.55 -12.87 42.57
CA LYS A 601 -8.92 -14.27 42.83
C LYS A 601 -10.43 -14.48 42.89
N GLY A 602 -11.20 -13.40 42.76
CA GLY A 602 -12.67 -13.44 42.77
C GLY A 602 -13.24 -13.92 44.10
N VAL A 603 -12.48 -13.79 45.18
CA VAL A 603 -12.88 -14.23 46.53
C VAL A 603 -13.37 -13.06 47.33
N THR A 604 -14.55 -13.21 47.94
CA THR A 604 -15.26 -12.13 48.65
C THR A 604 -14.95 -12.10 50.14
N THR A 605 -14.33 -13.16 50.66
CA THR A 605 -13.85 -13.29 52.05
C THR A 605 -12.34 -13.47 52.03
N ILE A 606 -11.61 -12.60 52.73
CA ILE A 606 -10.15 -12.63 52.80
C ILE A 606 -9.73 -13.51 53.98
N ASP A 607 -9.22 -14.68 53.66
CA ASP A 607 -8.60 -15.60 54.62
C ASP A 607 -7.09 -15.35 54.74
N LEU A 608 -6.44 -16.11 55.63
CA LEU A 608 -5.01 -15.93 55.93
C LEU A 608 -4.12 -16.18 54.70
N ALA A 609 -4.51 -17.09 53.81
CA ALA A 609 -3.72 -17.45 52.64
C ALA A 609 -3.73 -16.32 51.59
N VAL A 610 -4.90 -15.72 51.35
CA VAL A 610 -5.05 -14.57 50.45
C VAL A 610 -4.31 -13.34 50.99
N CYS A 611 -4.29 -13.16 52.31
CA CYS A 611 -3.59 -12.06 52.97
C CYS A 611 -2.05 -12.19 52.88
N GLU A 612 -1.47 -13.38 53.05
CA GLU A 612 -0.02 -13.59 52.89
C GLU A 612 0.45 -13.33 51.46
N GLU A 613 -0.36 -13.67 50.48
CA GLU A 613 -0.03 -13.50 49.07
C GLU A 613 -0.04 -12.04 48.63
N GLY A 614 -1.04 -11.25 49.06
CA GLY A 614 -1.04 -9.80 48.80
C GLY A 614 0.11 -9.07 49.48
N ILE A 615 0.54 -9.51 50.67
CA ILE A 615 1.75 -8.98 51.34
C ILE A 615 3.03 -9.33 50.57
N GLY A 616 3.06 -10.47 49.88
CA GLY A 616 4.14 -10.88 48.97
C GLY A 616 4.27 -9.95 47.76
N HIS A 617 3.16 -9.70 47.07
CA HIS A 617 3.11 -8.77 45.92
C HIS A 617 3.47 -7.33 46.30
N ALA A 618 3.06 -6.88 47.49
CA ALA A 618 3.43 -5.56 48.01
C ALA A 618 4.95 -5.43 48.25
N ARG A 619 5.64 -6.52 48.62
CA ARG A 619 7.11 -6.53 48.79
C ARG A 619 7.87 -6.59 47.47
N GLU A 620 7.36 -7.29 46.46
CA GLU A 620 7.98 -7.33 45.12
C GLU A 620 7.90 -5.98 44.42
N THR A 621 6.73 -5.34 44.46
CA THR A 621 6.53 -3.99 43.90
C THR A 621 7.47 -2.97 44.56
N MET A 622 7.71 -3.10 45.86
CA MET A 622 8.62 -2.23 46.61
C MET A 622 10.10 -2.46 46.23
N ASN A 623 10.50 -3.70 45.93
CA ASN A 623 11.82 -4.03 45.42
C ASN A 623 12.04 -3.53 43.99
N GLU A 624 11.02 -3.54 43.13
CA GLU A 624 11.10 -2.99 41.77
C GLU A 624 11.26 -1.46 41.76
N VAL A 625 10.56 -0.75 42.65
CA VAL A 625 10.72 0.71 42.82
C VAL A 625 12.12 1.06 43.33
N ILE A 626 12.69 0.25 44.23
CA ILE A 626 14.07 0.41 44.72
C ILE A 626 15.09 0.08 43.61
N ALA A 627 14.84 -0.92 42.76
CA ALA A 627 15.71 -1.31 41.64
C ALA A 627 15.68 -0.30 40.46
N GLY A 628 14.51 0.29 40.18
CA GLY A 628 14.34 1.34 39.17
C GLY A 628 15.12 2.62 39.48
N TYR A 629 15.31 2.94 40.76
CA TYR A 629 16.16 4.04 41.22
C TYR A 629 17.66 3.83 40.94
N VAL A 630 18.10 2.58 40.78
CA VAL A 630 19.51 2.20 40.56
C VAL A 630 19.85 2.07 39.07
N SER A 631 18.86 1.81 38.20
CA SER A 631 19.04 1.66 36.73
C SER A 631 19.17 2.99 35.96
N ASN A 632 18.92 4.13 36.61
CA ASN A 632 19.07 5.47 36.01
C ASN A 632 20.54 5.93 35.80
N LYS A 633 21.52 5.01 35.83
CA LYS A 633 22.89 5.22 35.39
C LYS A 633 23.08 4.71 33.94
N LYS A 634 22.87 5.60 32.95
CA LYS A 634 23.54 5.50 31.63
C LYS A 634 25.06 5.68 31.82
N PRO A 635 26.00 5.21 30.96
CA PRO A 635 25.90 5.22 29.47
C PRO A 635 26.77 4.19 28.66
N ARG A 636 26.43 3.92 27.38
CA ARG A 636 27.23 4.25 26.17
C ARG A 636 26.55 3.70 24.92
#